data_AF-A0A6C0HTH9-F1
#
_entry.id   AF-A0A6C0HTH9-F1
#
_cell.length_a   1.000
_cell.length_b   1.000
_cell.length_c   1.000
_cell.angle_alpha   90.00
_cell.angle_beta   90.00
_cell.angle_gamma   90.00
#
_symmetry.space_group_name_H-M   'P 1'
#
loop_
_entity.id
_entity.type
_entity.pdbx_description
1 polymer ?
#
loop_
_entity_poly.entity_id
_entity_poly.type
_entity_poly.pdbx_seq_one_letter_code
_entity_poly.pdbx_strand_id
1 'polypeptide(L)'
;MNILIVGYYDHHNLGDEQYKISIKYVIKQLPNSKPKSIEFIDCDRLQDYKVLENTTIIFGGGDILNHYFLDKLNEKFKNVIPKPRIIAFSVGIPYNSIFTESENLKKFDILDHIFLRTHQDILLLSKYLGEDNVSYIPDSSCFLFEAILQDKNPEHVLKSSNYKKLLSTISTLSKTMKIININLCRHIYNSQFKDNYNNIVRELARFFEILMDNGYFLILLPFNTIPSDTPETNSENDIFIQNDVFEHIKNRSQIININFKLTLKEIVSLYPYFYMSIPMRFHGTLFSIFSEVPMVPIYTTKKIRNVLLDIEWNYEYVFEKNEKDLPISFDADQMMEIFNSCNNDREQCKKILNQSCSRFKQIYKNQEEILSKIIYNKIQKDVKKQDKSEKNSNYIMPSQESIYDSSKNTIIYNTNPIYSQKTIDQETIENTFKKVQAFAKEHGYKDFRQINDASLKAVVVSVVSFHLTGFIDSKYNYGLMEKMFSIIYSYQEEWKWIIQDSKTDNLIKPIDSISENKSGIFNISYIDQNDRSGAHRSGWKYVFDSIKRLNNSNSPVLLDLYVDRTFHWKREIYKSINIIPYKKPWLGFIHHTFDTTFSKFNSVELLKCPEFIESLKKCKGIIVLSNYLKMQFENEFSYRGIKVPLYFIPHPTETNVPPFDLQKFFKNPDKKLINIGGWLRNIFSFYQIKLEERYTFFSNQEFANPFENIIKNNNIMTHFHNQYKKIESYKDNEEKNTKFSQFLNILKRAKSCVVKKTLELKKLNLNRVIREDKIRKVILKGKYMDNYFPTHEFIEKLSDFIVELDNSTQNPDSKFCSQDGITVNNNWIRHMMEYITHLSDNLEILDALDNKTYDDLLTKNLVFLNLVDGSAVNTVLECFVRNTPIIVNRHPAVVEILGENYPLYYRDYYEVPGLLENTGIIESAHLHMKTMDKTPYTIDSFIQKLLSI
;
A
#
# COMPACT_ATOMS: atom_id res chain seq x y z
N MET A 1 18.23 36.06 13.56
CA MET A 1 18.21 34.99 12.57
C MET A 1 17.46 35.51 11.36
N ASN A 2 18.00 35.30 10.16
CA ASN A 2 17.35 35.66 8.90
C ASN A 2 16.69 34.40 8.31
N ILE A 3 15.61 34.56 7.57
CA ILE A 3 14.99 33.47 6.82
C ILE A 3 15.04 33.83 5.33
N LEU A 4 15.60 32.92 4.54
CA LEU A 4 15.58 32.99 3.08
C LEU A 4 14.65 31.89 2.57
N ILE A 5 13.62 32.27 1.81
CA ILE A 5 12.66 31.34 1.22
C ILE A 5 12.98 31.21 -0.26
N VAL A 6 13.32 29.99 -0.67
CA VAL A 6 13.73 29.65 -2.04
C VAL A 6 12.63 28.80 -2.66
N GLY A 7 12.14 29.19 -3.84
CA GLY A 7 11.05 28.51 -4.55
C GLY A 7 10.99 28.92 -6.02
N TYR A 8 9.89 28.65 -6.69
CA TYR A 8 9.66 29.07 -8.07
C TYR A 8 8.68 30.25 -8.11
N TYR A 9 9.20 31.46 -8.22
CA TYR A 9 8.48 32.70 -7.94
C TYR A 9 8.60 33.70 -9.09
N ASP A 10 7.59 34.56 -9.24
CA ASP A 10 7.49 35.60 -10.27
C ASP A 10 7.29 35.06 -11.70
N HIS A 11 6.82 33.81 -11.82
CA HIS A 11 6.50 33.13 -13.09
C HIS A 11 5.02 33.17 -13.48
N HIS A 12 4.25 34.12 -12.92
CA HIS A 12 2.82 34.32 -13.21
C HIS A 12 1.88 33.14 -12.87
N ASN A 13 2.37 32.09 -12.22
CA ASN A 13 1.56 31.03 -11.63
C ASN A 13 1.07 31.45 -10.25
N LEU A 14 -0.23 31.75 -10.16
CA LEU A 14 -0.86 32.24 -8.93
C LEU A 14 -0.83 31.22 -7.79
N GLY A 15 -0.74 29.93 -8.12
CA GLY A 15 -0.58 28.85 -7.16
C GLY A 15 0.77 28.88 -6.44
N ASP A 16 1.85 29.29 -7.10
CA ASP A 16 3.16 29.37 -6.44
C ASP A 16 3.33 30.73 -5.74
N GLU A 17 2.74 31.79 -6.31
CA GLU A 17 2.75 33.14 -5.72
C GLU A 17 2.04 33.24 -4.38
N GLN A 18 0.96 32.48 -4.15
CA GLN A 18 0.28 32.46 -2.86
C GLN A 18 1.20 32.05 -1.71
N TYR A 19 2.20 31.20 -2.01
CA TYR A 19 3.10 30.66 -1.01
C TYR A 19 3.83 31.79 -0.28
N LYS A 20 4.22 32.87 -1.00
CA LYS A 20 4.85 34.07 -0.43
C LYS A 20 4.04 34.72 0.69
N ILE A 21 2.71 34.62 0.61
CA ILE A 21 1.78 35.18 1.59
C ILE A 21 1.54 34.18 2.71
N SER A 22 1.20 32.94 2.37
CA SER A 22 0.79 31.93 3.34
C SER A 22 1.92 31.45 4.25
N ILE A 23 3.13 31.20 3.71
CA ILE A 23 4.28 30.80 4.55
C ILE A 23 4.73 31.92 5.48
N LYS A 24 4.69 33.17 5.01
CA LYS A 24 5.04 34.34 5.80
C LYS A 24 4.09 34.51 6.97
N TYR A 25 2.80 34.19 6.78
CA TYR A 25 1.83 34.14 7.85
C TYR A 25 2.18 33.05 8.87
N VAL A 26 2.37 31.81 8.42
CA VAL A 26 2.73 30.66 9.28
C VAL A 26 3.94 30.99 10.15
N ILE A 27 5.06 31.42 9.54
CA ILE A 27 6.32 31.71 10.24
C ILE A 27 6.13 32.77 11.33
N LYS A 28 5.31 33.80 11.07
CA LYS A 28 5.04 34.89 12.02
C LYS A 28 4.21 34.46 13.22
N GLN A 29 3.44 33.37 13.11
CA GLN A 29 2.63 32.83 14.21
C GLN A 29 3.42 31.87 15.10
N LEU A 30 4.58 31.37 14.67
CA LEU A 30 5.36 30.42 15.46
C LEU A 30 5.88 31.05 16.77
N PRO A 31 5.86 30.29 17.88
CA PRO A 31 6.31 30.77 19.18
C PRO A 31 7.84 30.99 19.23
N ASN A 32 8.30 31.77 20.21
CA ASN A 32 9.70 31.84 20.68
C ASN A 32 10.80 32.45 19.78
N SER A 33 10.51 33.02 18.60
CA SER A 33 11.35 34.09 18.02
C SER A 33 10.73 34.69 16.76
N LYS A 34 10.89 36.00 16.55
CA LYS A 34 10.53 36.66 15.29
C LYS A 34 11.78 36.77 14.41
N PRO A 35 11.72 36.35 13.14
CA PRO A 35 12.85 36.50 12.23
C PRO A 35 13.17 37.98 12.02
N LYS A 36 14.46 38.32 11.87
CA LYS A 36 14.91 39.69 11.60
C LYS A 36 14.46 40.15 10.20
N SER A 37 14.59 39.27 9.22
CA SER A 37 14.07 39.42 7.86
C SER A 37 13.53 38.08 7.35
N ILE A 38 12.53 38.16 6.47
CA ILE A 38 12.04 37.06 5.64
C ILE A 38 12.15 37.54 4.20
N GLU A 39 13.05 36.95 3.44
CA GLU A 39 13.30 37.27 2.04
C GLU A 39 12.89 36.11 1.15
N PHE A 40 12.42 36.42 -0.06
CA PHE A 40 12.04 35.44 -1.06
C PHE A 40 12.96 35.56 -2.25
N ILE A 41 13.36 34.43 -2.81
CA ILE A 41 14.14 34.38 -4.03
C ILE A 41 13.65 33.26 -4.94
N ASP A 42 13.56 33.59 -6.22
CA ASP A 42 13.36 32.60 -7.27
C ASP A 42 14.61 31.72 -7.42
N CYS A 43 14.40 30.40 -7.49
CA CYS A 43 15.46 29.41 -7.49
C CYS A 43 16.41 29.56 -8.68
N ASP A 44 15.96 30.11 -9.81
CA ASP A 44 16.80 30.35 -10.98
C ASP A 44 17.84 31.46 -10.73
N ARG A 45 17.60 32.32 -9.74
CA ARG A 45 18.53 33.39 -9.31
C ARG A 45 19.37 33.02 -8.08
N LEU A 46 19.24 31.78 -7.57
CA LEU A 46 19.89 31.36 -6.33
C LEU A 46 21.42 31.42 -6.40
N GLN A 47 22.01 31.10 -7.56
CA GLN A 47 23.47 31.04 -7.70
C GLN A 47 24.14 32.40 -7.48
N ASP A 48 23.53 33.49 -7.94
CA ASP A 48 24.09 34.84 -7.83
C ASP A 48 23.74 35.54 -6.51
N TYR A 49 22.82 34.95 -5.74
CA TYR A 49 22.36 35.58 -4.50
C TYR A 49 23.34 35.36 -3.35
N LYS A 50 23.61 36.45 -2.60
CA LYS A 50 24.50 36.44 -1.45
C LYS A 50 23.71 36.14 -0.17
N VAL A 51 23.86 34.93 0.35
CA VAL A 51 23.21 34.52 1.61
C VAL A 51 23.93 35.12 2.81
N LEU A 52 23.17 35.78 3.70
CA LEU A 52 23.71 36.38 4.93
C LEU A 52 24.10 35.30 5.95
N GLU A 53 25.05 35.60 6.83
CA GLU A 53 25.37 34.73 7.95
C GLU A 53 24.16 34.51 8.88
N ASN A 54 24.10 33.34 9.50
CA ASN A 54 23.01 32.95 10.42
C ASN A 54 21.60 33.02 9.78
N THR A 55 21.52 32.57 8.53
CA THR A 55 20.28 32.42 7.75
C THR A 55 19.81 30.96 7.77
N THR A 56 18.51 30.74 7.99
CA THR A 56 17.86 29.46 7.68
C THR A 56 17.13 29.57 6.35
N ILE A 57 17.31 28.54 5.54
CA ILE A 57 16.75 28.44 4.20
C ILE A 57 15.51 27.58 4.29
N ILE A 58 14.38 28.11 3.83
CA ILE A 58 13.15 27.36 3.64
C ILE A 58 12.98 27.13 2.14
N PHE A 59 13.02 25.88 1.73
CA PHE A 59 12.82 25.47 0.35
C PHE A 59 11.33 25.10 0.18
N GLY A 60 10.56 25.93 -0.53
CA GLY A 60 9.11 25.76 -0.68
C GLY A 60 8.52 26.68 -1.75
N GLY A 61 7.26 26.47 -2.13
CA GLY A 61 6.57 27.26 -3.16
C GLY A 61 6.79 26.69 -4.56
N GLY A 62 5.97 25.69 -4.91
CA GLY A 62 5.99 24.98 -6.19
C GLY A 62 6.27 23.47 -6.06
N ASP A 63 6.29 22.78 -7.21
CA ASP A 63 6.65 21.36 -7.32
C ASP A 63 8.19 21.18 -7.30
N ILE A 64 8.84 21.72 -6.27
CA ILE A 64 10.30 21.95 -6.24
C ILE A 64 11.15 20.74 -5.81
N LEU A 65 10.55 19.66 -5.30
CA LEU A 65 11.29 18.43 -4.99
C LEU A 65 11.50 17.59 -6.26
N ASN A 66 12.24 18.15 -7.22
CA ASN A 66 12.64 17.50 -8.46
C ASN A 66 14.10 17.87 -8.79
N HIS A 67 14.69 17.19 -9.78
CA HIS A 67 16.11 17.35 -10.12
C HIS A 67 16.48 18.80 -10.45
N TYR A 68 15.67 19.50 -11.24
CA TYR A 68 15.95 20.85 -11.72
C TYR A 68 16.25 21.82 -10.57
N PHE A 69 15.45 21.79 -9.50
CA PHE A 69 15.64 22.70 -8.37
C PHE A 69 16.61 22.15 -7.30
N LEU A 70 16.58 20.84 -7.04
CA LEU A 70 17.48 20.22 -6.06
C LEU A 70 18.95 20.31 -6.50
N ASP A 71 19.23 20.24 -7.80
CA ASP A 71 20.60 20.39 -8.32
C ASP A 71 21.14 21.79 -8.08
N LYS A 72 20.34 22.84 -8.32
CA LYS A 72 20.72 24.23 -8.03
C LYS A 72 20.98 24.46 -6.54
N LEU A 73 20.11 23.89 -5.69
CA LEU A 73 20.27 23.96 -4.24
C LEU A 73 21.56 23.27 -3.79
N ASN A 74 21.85 22.08 -4.32
CA ASN A 74 23.07 21.33 -4.03
C ASN A 74 24.32 22.07 -4.51
N GLU A 75 24.32 22.58 -5.73
CA GLU A 75 25.43 23.36 -6.28
C GLU A 75 25.77 24.57 -5.41
N LYS A 76 24.75 25.28 -4.91
CA LYS A 76 24.96 26.48 -4.08
C LYS A 76 25.51 26.17 -2.69
N PHE A 77 25.03 25.11 -2.03
CA PHE A 77 25.23 24.92 -0.59
C PHE A 77 26.06 23.70 -0.18
N LYS A 78 26.33 22.74 -1.08
CA LYS A 78 27.00 21.47 -0.73
C LYS A 78 28.39 21.65 -0.10
N ASN A 79 29.13 22.67 -0.53
CA ASN A 79 30.49 22.95 -0.07
C ASN A 79 30.60 24.17 0.86
N VAL A 80 29.47 24.75 1.31
CA VAL A 80 29.47 25.93 2.20
C VAL A 80 29.71 25.50 3.64
N ILE A 81 30.71 26.10 4.31
CA ILE A 81 31.07 25.82 5.70
C ILE A 81 31.07 27.13 6.51
N PRO A 82 30.30 27.24 7.61
CA PRO A 82 29.33 26.24 8.10
C PRO A 82 28.10 26.15 7.18
N LYS A 83 27.60 24.92 6.97
CA LYS A 83 26.40 24.67 6.16
C LYS A 83 25.21 25.41 6.77
N PRO A 84 24.45 26.23 6.00
CA PRO A 84 23.22 26.82 6.49
C PRO A 84 22.18 25.72 6.77
N ARG A 85 21.26 25.98 7.69
CA ARG A 85 20.12 25.07 7.86
C ARG A 85 19.18 25.20 6.67
N ILE A 86 18.77 24.09 6.07
CA ILE A 86 17.90 24.03 4.90
C ILE A 86 16.73 23.10 5.19
N ILE A 87 15.51 23.62 5.17
CA ILE A 87 14.28 22.87 5.46
C ILE A 87 13.41 22.92 4.23
N ALA A 88 12.98 21.78 3.71
CA ALA A 88 11.91 21.76 2.72
C ALA A 88 10.56 21.82 3.43
N PHE A 89 9.69 22.76 3.08
CA PHE A 89 8.49 23.06 3.86
C PHE A 89 7.24 23.12 2.98
N SER A 90 6.17 22.41 3.38
CA SER A 90 4.90 22.40 2.64
C SER A 90 5.10 22.05 1.15
N VAL A 91 5.89 21.01 0.89
CA VAL A 91 6.30 20.58 -0.45
C VAL A 91 5.68 19.24 -0.83
N GLY A 92 5.47 18.99 -2.12
CA GLY A 92 5.04 17.69 -2.63
C GLY A 92 6.14 17.00 -3.44
N ILE A 93 6.03 15.69 -3.63
CA ILE A 93 6.86 14.94 -4.57
C ILE A 93 6.13 14.86 -5.92
N PRO A 94 6.60 15.57 -6.96
CA PRO A 94 5.88 15.69 -8.22
C PRO A 94 5.94 14.40 -9.07
N TYR A 95 7.07 13.69 -9.03
CA TYR A 95 7.31 12.51 -9.87
C TYR A 95 7.94 11.38 -9.04
N ASN A 96 7.49 10.15 -9.25
CA ASN A 96 8.05 8.97 -8.57
C ASN A 96 9.48 8.65 -9.01
N SER A 97 9.95 9.21 -10.13
CA SER A 97 11.32 9.04 -10.62
C SER A 97 12.39 9.47 -9.62
N ILE A 98 12.05 10.38 -8.70
CA ILE A 98 12.96 10.79 -7.64
C ILE A 98 13.30 9.64 -6.67
N PHE A 99 12.47 8.61 -6.60
CA PHE A 99 12.67 7.42 -5.78
C PHE A 99 13.32 6.25 -6.52
N THR A 100 13.27 6.24 -7.86
CA THR A 100 13.72 5.09 -8.66
C THR A 100 15.23 5.08 -8.91
N GLU A 101 15.90 6.23 -8.79
CA GLU A 101 17.32 6.38 -9.05
C GLU A 101 18.08 6.79 -7.77
N SER A 102 19.07 6.00 -7.36
CA SER A 102 19.82 6.22 -6.11
C SER A 102 20.59 7.55 -6.07
N GLU A 103 21.01 8.09 -7.22
CA GLU A 103 21.67 9.39 -7.30
C GLU A 103 20.72 10.54 -6.94
N ASN A 104 19.44 10.40 -7.27
CA ASN A 104 18.42 11.40 -7.01
C ASN A 104 18.02 11.45 -5.54
N LEU A 105 18.05 10.31 -4.87
CA LEU A 105 17.81 10.23 -3.43
C LEU A 105 18.91 10.97 -2.63
N LYS A 106 20.17 10.91 -3.04
CA LYS A 106 21.28 11.66 -2.41
C LYS A 106 21.12 13.18 -2.50
N LYS A 107 20.33 13.68 -3.45
CA LYS A 107 20.07 15.13 -3.58
C LYS A 107 19.28 15.68 -2.39
N PHE A 108 18.59 14.84 -1.63
CA PHE A 108 17.90 15.21 -0.40
C PHE A 108 18.83 15.39 0.81
N ASP A 109 20.07 14.87 0.78
CA ASP A 109 21.02 14.92 1.92
C ASP A 109 21.37 16.36 2.33
N ILE A 110 21.14 17.33 1.43
CA ILE A 110 21.32 18.75 1.72
C ILE A 110 20.21 19.33 2.60
N LEU A 111 19.05 18.69 2.68
CA LEU A 111 17.91 19.12 3.48
C LEU A 111 18.02 18.52 4.88
N ASP A 112 17.90 19.36 5.91
CA ASP A 112 17.95 18.93 7.30
C ASP A 112 16.58 18.40 7.79
N HIS A 113 15.48 18.83 7.16
CA HIS A 113 14.13 18.32 7.41
C HIS A 113 13.22 18.54 6.21
N ILE A 114 12.27 17.65 5.98
CA ILE A 114 11.29 17.75 4.88
C ILE A 114 9.86 17.66 5.44
N PHE A 115 9.08 18.72 5.28
CA PHE A 115 7.65 18.70 5.55
C PHE A 115 6.85 18.49 4.26
N LEU A 116 6.34 17.27 4.09
CA LEU A 116 5.52 16.90 2.94
C LEU A 116 4.07 17.34 3.12
N ARG A 117 3.47 17.85 2.04
CA ARG A 117 2.10 18.38 2.00
C ARG A 117 0.98 17.37 1.82
N THR A 118 1.34 16.10 1.64
CA THR A 118 0.40 14.98 1.48
C THR A 118 0.92 13.72 2.16
N HIS A 119 0.05 12.85 2.68
CA HIS A 119 0.48 11.68 3.46
C HIS A 119 1.18 10.58 2.65
N GLN A 120 0.82 10.43 1.37
CA GLN A 120 1.10 9.21 0.58
C GLN A 120 2.60 8.93 0.40
N ASP A 121 3.44 9.97 0.40
CA ASP A 121 4.88 9.86 0.15
C ASP A 121 5.74 9.88 1.43
N ILE A 122 5.13 10.07 2.60
CA ILE A 122 5.86 10.19 3.88
C ILE A 122 6.58 8.90 4.21
N LEU A 123 5.88 7.76 4.18
CA LEU A 123 6.48 6.47 4.53
C LEU A 123 7.65 6.12 3.61
N LEU A 124 7.50 6.38 2.31
CA LEU A 124 8.52 6.10 1.31
C LEU A 124 9.76 6.97 1.52
N LEU A 125 9.58 8.28 1.74
CA LEU A 125 10.71 9.20 1.94
C LEU A 125 11.36 9.02 3.33
N SER A 126 10.57 8.74 4.37
CA SER A 126 11.06 8.46 5.74
C SER A 126 11.91 7.20 5.79
N LYS A 127 11.62 6.19 4.97
CA LYS A 127 12.46 4.99 4.85
C LYS A 127 13.87 5.32 4.37
N TYR A 128 14.04 6.38 3.58
CA TYR A 128 15.32 6.80 3.04
C TYR A 128 16.04 7.80 3.96
N LEU A 129 15.35 8.84 4.42
CA LEU A 129 15.96 9.93 5.21
C LEU A 129 15.92 9.70 6.73
N GLY A 130 15.16 8.71 7.20
CA GLY A 130 14.85 8.51 8.62
C GLY A 130 13.55 9.19 9.04
N GLU A 131 12.82 8.57 9.98
CA GLU A 131 11.51 9.03 10.46
C GLU A 131 11.57 10.43 11.12
N ASP A 132 12.70 10.77 11.74
CA ASP A 132 12.89 12.06 12.39
C ASP A 132 13.09 13.24 11.42
N ASN A 133 13.40 12.97 10.14
CA ASN A 133 13.77 13.98 9.15
C ASN A 133 12.65 14.30 8.14
N VAL A 134 11.54 13.55 8.19
CA VAL A 134 10.39 13.73 7.29
C VAL A 134 9.13 13.82 8.13
N SER A 135 8.29 14.82 7.86
CA SER A 135 7.03 15.00 8.60
C SER A 135 5.91 15.43 7.67
N TYR A 136 4.68 15.17 8.11
CA TYR A 136 3.48 15.70 7.47
C TYR A 136 3.23 17.14 7.90
N ILE A 137 3.01 18.03 6.94
CA ILE A 137 2.31 19.30 7.20
C ILE A 137 1.45 19.66 5.99
N PRO A 138 0.15 19.99 6.14
CA PRO A 138 -0.69 20.40 5.01
C PRO A 138 -0.11 21.58 4.23
N ASP A 139 -0.57 21.81 3.00
CA ASP A 139 -0.12 22.96 2.23
C ASP A 139 -0.41 24.28 2.97
N SER A 140 0.57 25.19 3.03
CA SER A 140 0.46 26.43 3.81
C SER A 140 -0.68 27.32 3.36
N SER A 141 -1.17 27.15 2.11
CA SER A 141 -2.35 27.85 1.59
C SER A 141 -3.62 27.66 2.44
N CYS A 142 -3.67 26.70 3.38
CA CYS A 142 -4.78 26.60 4.33
C CYS A 142 -4.97 27.86 5.20
N PHE A 143 -3.94 28.70 5.34
CA PHE A 143 -4.00 30.00 6.02
C PHE A 143 -4.10 31.18 5.07
N LEU A 144 -4.31 30.95 3.77
CA LEU A 144 -4.27 32.03 2.78
C LEU A 144 -5.32 33.11 3.04
N PHE A 145 -6.54 32.71 3.40
CA PHE A 145 -7.64 33.64 3.67
C PHE A 145 -7.31 34.54 4.87
N GLU A 146 -6.82 33.98 5.97
CA GLU A 146 -6.38 34.72 7.15
C GLU A 146 -5.18 35.63 6.84
N ALA A 147 -4.24 35.12 6.04
CA ALA A 147 -3.04 35.85 5.66
C ALA A 147 -3.36 37.07 4.80
N ILE A 148 -4.31 36.94 3.86
CA ILE A 148 -4.79 38.05 3.03
C ILE A 148 -5.47 39.13 3.87
N LEU A 149 -6.30 38.73 4.86
CA LEU A 149 -6.98 39.67 5.75
C LEU A 149 -5.99 40.49 6.61
N GLN A 150 -4.85 39.91 6.96
CA GLN A 150 -3.81 40.59 7.76
C GLN A 150 -2.76 41.31 6.92
N ASP A 151 -2.73 41.08 5.60
CA ASP A 151 -1.75 41.70 4.71
C ASP A 151 -2.11 43.15 4.38
N LYS A 152 -1.40 44.07 5.04
CA LYS A 152 -1.52 45.53 4.89
C LYS A 152 -0.80 46.09 3.65
N ASN A 153 -0.19 45.26 2.80
CA ASN A 153 0.60 45.76 1.67
C ASN A 153 -0.29 46.44 0.59
N PRO A 154 -0.09 47.75 0.32
CA PRO A 154 -0.91 48.53 -0.62
C PRO A 154 -0.72 48.16 -2.10
N GLU A 155 0.32 47.39 -2.45
CA GLU A 155 0.49 46.90 -3.82
C GLU A 155 -0.60 45.91 -4.24
N HIS A 156 -1.18 45.17 -3.28
CA HIS A 156 -2.28 44.21 -3.47
C HIS A 156 -3.68 44.82 -3.35
N VAL A 157 -3.82 46.15 -3.44
CA VAL A 157 -5.14 46.82 -3.44
C VAL A 157 -5.91 46.46 -4.72
N LEU A 158 -7.23 46.25 -4.60
CA LEU A 158 -8.19 45.94 -5.67
C LEU A 158 -8.17 47.02 -6.77
N LYS A 159 -7.34 46.84 -7.81
CA LYS A 159 -6.94 47.93 -8.71
C LYS A 159 -7.62 47.88 -10.08
N SER A 160 -8.05 46.74 -10.61
CA SER A 160 -8.54 46.71 -12.00
C SER A 160 -10.02 47.09 -12.13
N SER A 161 -10.33 47.99 -13.07
CA SER A 161 -11.71 48.34 -13.46
C SER A 161 -12.47 47.11 -13.95
N ASN A 162 -11.79 46.21 -14.67
CA ASN A 162 -12.32 44.93 -15.15
C ASN A 162 -12.77 44.03 -14.00
N TYR A 163 -11.95 43.89 -12.94
CA TYR A 163 -12.32 43.12 -11.76
C TYR A 163 -13.54 43.71 -11.04
N LYS A 164 -13.61 45.03 -10.85
CA LYS A 164 -14.79 45.65 -10.19
C LYS A 164 -16.09 45.36 -10.95
N LYS A 165 -16.05 45.42 -12.29
CA LYS A 165 -17.18 45.04 -13.16
C LYS A 165 -17.51 43.55 -13.02
N LEU A 166 -16.51 42.69 -13.03
CA LEU A 166 -16.66 41.24 -12.85
C LEU A 166 -17.31 40.92 -11.51
N LEU A 167 -16.78 41.45 -10.40
CA LEU A 167 -17.31 41.23 -9.05
C LEU A 167 -18.76 41.70 -8.93
N SER A 168 -19.09 42.90 -9.45
CA SER A 168 -20.47 43.41 -9.47
C SER A 168 -21.40 42.46 -10.22
N THR A 169 -20.97 41.96 -11.37
CA THR A 169 -21.73 41.01 -12.19
C THR A 169 -21.95 39.69 -11.45
N ILE A 170 -20.88 39.07 -10.92
CA ILE A 170 -20.93 37.79 -10.19
C ILE A 170 -21.79 37.91 -8.92
N SER A 171 -21.64 39.01 -8.16
CA SER A 171 -22.41 39.25 -6.94
C SER A 171 -23.91 39.44 -7.20
N THR A 172 -24.27 39.88 -8.40
CA THR A 172 -25.66 40.03 -8.84
C THR A 172 -26.21 38.68 -9.32
N LEU A 173 -25.46 37.97 -10.17
CA LEU A 173 -25.84 36.66 -10.71
C LEU A 173 -25.98 35.59 -9.63
N SER A 174 -25.10 35.57 -8.63
CA SER A 174 -25.12 34.58 -7.54
C SER A 174 -26.39 34.63 -6.67
N LYS A 175 -27.19 35.71 -6.77
CA LYS A 175 -28.48 35.83 -6.09
C LYS A 175 -29.60 35.07 -6.80
N THR A 176 -29.47 34.80 -8.09
CA THR A 176 -30.52 34.20 -8.93
C THR A 176 -30.08 32.93 -9.64
N MET A 177 -28.77 32.71 -9.78
CA MET A 177 -28.19 31.60 -10.54
C MET A 177 -27.11 30.87 -9.73
N LYS A 178 -26.97 29.57 -9.98
CA LYS A 178 -25.86 28.77 -9.44
C LYS A 178 -24.63 28.95 -10.33
N ILE A 179 -23.56 29.53 -9.78
CA ILE A 179 -22.34 29.84 -10.52
C ILE A 179 -21.32 28.70 -10.37
N ILE A 180 -20.81 28.18 -11.49
CA ILE A 180 -19.77 27.16 -11.52
C ILE A 180 -18.45 27.80 -11.91
N ASN A 181 -17.45 27.67 -11.03
CA ASN A 181 -16.08 28.09 -11.31
C ASN A 181 -15.33 26.97 -12.03
N ILE A 182 -14.64 27.31 -13.12
CA ILE A 182 -13.90 26.35 -13.93
C ILE A 182 -12.46 26.85 -14.07
N ASN A 183 -11.50 26.03 -13.66
CA ASN A 183 -10.07 26.37 -13.73
C ASN A 183 -9.36 25.40 -14.67
N LEU A 184 -9.35 25.71 -15.97
CA LEU A 184 -8.68 24.88 -16.97
C LEU A 184 -7.16 25.03 -16.89
N CYS A 185 -6.43 24.01 -17.35
CA CYS A 185 -4.96 24.00 -17.36
C CYS A 185 -4.41 23.76 -18.76
N ARG A 186 -3.54 24.65 -19.24
CA ARG A 186 -2.95 24.54 -20.60
C ARG A 186 -1.93 23.40 -20.75
N HIS A 187 -1.42 22.82 -19.66
CA HIS A 187 -0.38 21.77 -19.70
C HIS A 187 -0.78 20.50 -20.46
N ILE A 188 -2.07 20.33 -20.77
CA ILE A 188 -2.56 19.22 -21.59
C ILE A 188 -2.29 19.41 -23.09
N TYR A 189 -1.93 20.62 -23.52
CA TYR A 189 -1.63 20.92 -24.92
C TYR A 189 -0.23 20.41 -25.30
N ASN A 190 -0.17 19.61 -26.36
CA ASN A 190 1.07 19.19 -26.98
C ASN A 190 0.92 19.19 -28.50
N SER A 191 1.87 19.81 -29.22
CA SER A 191 1.82 19.93 -30.67
C SER A 191 1.80 18.59 -31.41
N GLN A 192 2.38 17.53 -30.83
CA GLN A 192 2.40 16.17 -31.39
C GLN A 192 1.09 15.41 -31.19
N PHE A 193 0.20 15.87 -30.29
CA PHE A 193 -1.06 15.22 -29.93
C PHE A 193 -2.25 16.18 -30.10
N LYS A 194 -2.21 16.98 -31.18
CA LYS A 194 -3.18 18.04 -31.43
C LYS A 194 -4.61 17.52 -31.56
N ASP A 195 -4.80 16.33 -32.15
CA ASP A 195 -6.13 15.74 -32.32
C ASP A 195 -6.76 15.34 -30.99
N ASN A 196 -6.00 14.73 -30.07
CA ASN A 196 -6.44 14.44 -28.71
C ASN A 196 -6.82 15.72 -27.97
N TYR A 197 -5.96 16.74 -28.03
CA TYR A 197 -6.23 18.05 -27.43
C TYR A 197 -7.52 18.68 -27.97
N ASN A 198 -7.69 18.74 -29.30
CA ASN A 198 -8.88 19.28 -29.93
C ASN A 198 -10.13 18.49 -29.57
N ASN A 199 -10.01 17.16 -29.40
CA ASN A 199 -11.11 16.33 -28.96
C ASN A 199 -11.55 16.67 -27.53
N ILE A 200 -10.59 16.78 -26.62
CA ILE A 200 -10.83 17.18 -25.23
C ILE A 200 -11.48 18.57 -25.17
N VAL A 201 -11.00 19.53 -25.97
CA VAL A 201 -11.59 20.88 -26.06
C VAL A 201 -13.05 20.83 -26.50
N ARG A 202 -13.39 20.01 -27.51
CA ARG A 202 -14.77 19.84 -27.99
C ARG A 202 -15.68 19.18 -26.95
N GLU A 203 -15.21 18.14 -26.27
CA GLU A 203 -16.02 17.48 -25.23
C GLU A 203 -16.15 18.34 -23.96
N LEU A 204 -15.13 19.13 -23.59
CA LEU A 204 -15.27 20.15 -22.54
C LEU A 204 -16.32 21.21 -22.92
N ALA A 205 -16.34 21.65 -24.17
CA ALA A 205 -17.37 22.56 -24.68
C ALA A 205 -18.77 21.91 -24.58
N ARG A 206 -18.92 20.66 -25.01
CA ARG A 206 -20.18 19.88 -24.89
C ARG A 206 -20.65 19.82 -23.44
N PHE A 207 -19.76 19.46 -22.52
CA PHE A 207 -20.05 19.42 -21.08
C PHE A 207 -20.51 20.80 -20.55
N PHE A 208 -19.87 21.89 -20.97
CA PHE A 208 -20.26 23.24 -20.56
C PHE A 208 -21.63 23.63 -21.10
N GLU A 209 -21.97 23.25 -22.33
CA GLU A 209 -23.33 23.43 -22.87
C GLU A 209 -24.36 22.69 -22.04
N ILE A 210 -24.11 21.42 -21.69
CA ILE A 210 -24.98 20.62 -20.82
C ILE A 210 -25.18 21.31 -19.47
N LEU A 211 -24.13 21.85 -18.84
CA LEU A 211 -24.25 22.60 -17.59
C LEU A 211 -25.12 23.86 -17.76
N MET A 212 -24.93 24.63 -18.83
CA MET A 212 -25.73 25.84 -19.10
C MET A 212 -27.21 25.52 -19.36
N ASP A 213 -27.49 24.42 -20.07
CA ASP A 213 -28.84 23.93 -20.33
C ASP A 213 -29.52 23.43 -19.04
N ASN A 214 -28.75 22.94 -18.07
CA ASN A 214 -29.20 22.62 -16.71
C ASN A 214 -29.30 23.86 -15.79
N GLY A 215 -29.20 25.08 -16.34
CA GLY A 215 -29.45 26.33 -15.61
C GLY A 215 -28.26 26.85 -14.79
N TYR A 216 -27.06 26.32 -14.99
CA TYR A 216 -25.85 26.83 -14.35
C TYR A 216 -25.24 28.00 -15.13
N PHE A 217 -24.57 28.91 -14.41
CA PHE A 217 -23.79 30.00 -15.02
C PHE A 217 -22.30 29.70 -14.86
N LEU A 218 -21.53 29.79 -15.94
CA LEU A 218 -20.13 29.34 -15.96
C LEU A 218 -19.16 30.51 -15.90
N ILE A 219 -18.06 30.33 -15.16
CA ILE A 219 -16.95 31.28 -15.10
C ILE A 219 -15.64 30.55 -15.35
N LEU A 220 -14.96 30.88 -16.45
CA LEU A 220 -13.62 30.39 -16.74
C LEU A 220 -12.61 31.32 -16.06
N LEU A 221 -11.94 30.81 -15.03
CA LEU A 221 -11.04 31.56 -14.18
C LEU A 221 -9.60 31.01 -14.30
N PRO A 222 -8.67 31.75 -14.94
CA PRO A 222 -7.31 31.28 -15.18
C PRO A 222 -6.43 31.44 -13.92
N PHE A 223 -5.55 30.48 -13.67
CA PHE A 223 -4.58 30.52 -12.56
C PHE A 223 -3.17 30.89 -13.02
N ASN A 224 -2.82 30.59 -14.27
CA ASN A 224 -1.58 31.02 -14.88
C ASN A 224 -1.87 31.92 -16.10
N THR A 225 -1.37 33.16 -16.05
CA THR A 225 -1.56 34.17 -17.10
C THR A 225 -0.21 34.78 -17.52
N ILE A 226 0.74 33.94 -17.94
CA ILE A 226 2.02 34.40 -18.50
C ILE A 226 1.76 35.28 -19.74
N PRO A 227 2.33 36.49 -19.84
CA PRO A 227 2.20 37.36 -21.01
C PRO A 227 2.60 36.66 -22.32
N SER A 228 1.80 36.83 -23.37
CA SER A 228 1.96 36.15 -24.65
C SER A 228 2.80 36.99 -25.62
N ASP A 229 4.12 37.04 -25.42
CA ASP A 229 5.00 37.66 -26.43
C ASP A 229 5.20 36.71 -27.64
N THR A 230 4.89 35.41 -27.48
CA THR A 230 4.86 34.39 -28.54
C THR A 230 3.73 33.36 -28.26
N PRO A 231 2.57 33.42 -28.96
CA PRO A 231 1.41 32.57 -28.68
C PRO A 231 1.64 31.06 -28.90
N GLU A 232 2.52 30.71 -29.83
CA GLU A 232 2.74 29.31 -30.26
C GLU A 232 3.66 28.52 -29.30
N THR A 233 4.35 29.20 -28.39
CA THR A 233 5.37 28.61 -27.50
C THR A 233 5.02 28.68 -26.01
N ASN A 234 3.96 29.41 -25.63
CA ASN A 234 3.59 29.59 -24.22
C ASN A 234 2.61 28.49 -23.75
N SER A 235 3.17 27.33 -23.38
CA SER A 235 2.44 26.11 -22.99
C SER A 235 1.77 26.16 -21.60
N GLU A 236 1.96 27.21 -20.80
CA GLU A 236 1.44 27.27 -19.43
C GLU A 236 0.31 28.28 -19.21
N ASN A 237 0.04 29.17 -20.18
CA ASN A 237 -1.00 30.18 -20.03
C ASN A 237 -2.41 29.58 -20.21
N ASP A 238 -3.19 29.57 -19.12
CA ASP A 238 -4.52 28.95 -19.06
C ASP A 238 -5.55 29.66 -19.93
N ILE A 239 -5.33 30.93 -20.28
CA ILE A 239 -6.24 31.70 -21.14
C ILE A 239 -6.36 31.05 -22.52
N PHE A 240 -5.31 30.38 -23.02
CA PHE A 240 -5.36 29.74 -24.34
C PHE A 240 -6.35 28.58 -24.40
N ILE A 241 -6.31 27.64 -23.44
CA ILE A 241 -7.29 26.55 -23.42
C ILE A 241 -8.70 27.06 -23.14
N GLN A 242 -8.84 28.09 -22.30
CA GLN A 242 -10.14 28.73 -22.09
C GLN A 242 -10.70 29.32 -23.37
N ASN A 243 -9.87 30.02 -24.16
CA ASN A 243 -10.30 30.59 -25.44
C ASN A 243 -10.64 29.48 -26.44
N ASP A 244 -9.83 28.42 -26.52
CA ASP A 244 -10.09 27.29 -27.40
C ASP A 244 -11.46 26.66 -27.10
N VAL A 245 -11.79 26.41 -25.82
CA VAL A 245 -13.11 25.91 -25.42
C VAL A 245 -14.20 26.96 -25.66
N PHE A 246 -13.93 28.23 -25.35
CA PHE A 246 -14.90 29.32 -25.49
C PHE A 246 -15.32 29.55 -26.95
N GLU A 247 -14.41 29.39 -27.92
CA GLU A 247 -14.73 29.54 -29.34
C GLU A 247 -15.81 28.56 -29.81
N HIS A 248 -15.92 27.38 -29.20
CA HIS A 248 -16.97 26.40 -29.48
C HIS A 248 -18.35 26.80 -28.90
N ILE A 249 -18.39 27.66 -27.87
CA ILE A 249 -19.62 27.98 -27.11
C ILE A 249 -19.96 29.48 -27.06
N LYS A 250 -19.21 30.32 -27.79
CA LYS A 250 -19.27 31.80 -27.72
C LYS A 250 -20.63 32.44 -27.98
N ASN A 251 -21.59 31.70 -28.54
CA ASN A 251 -22.95 32.18 -28.80
C ASN A 251 -23.86 32.13 -27.56
N ARG A 252 -23.39 31.61 -26.41
CA ARG A 252 -24.16 31.50 -25.17
C ARG A 252 -23.88 32.68 -24.23
N SER A 253 -24.93 33.25 -23.64
CA SER A 253 -24.82 34.38 -22.70
C SER A 253 -24.56 33.96 -21.23
N GLN A 254 -24.59 32.65 -20.94
CA GLN A 254 -24.50 32.08 -19.59
C GLN A 254 -23.07 31.73 -19.15
N ILE A 255 -22.06 32.33 -19.80
CA ILE A 255 -20.64 32.07 -19.52
C ILE A 255 -19.83 33.37 -19.55
N ILE A 256 -18.88 33.51 -18.62
CA ILE A 256 -17.87 34.57 -18.62
C ILE A 256 -16.48 33.93 -18.76
N ASN A 257 -15.79 34.29 -19.85
CA ASN A 257 -14.38 33.95 -20.05
C ASN A 257 -13.48 35.08 -19.54
N ILE A 258 -12.74 34.84 -18.45
CA ILE A 258 -11.80 35.82 -17.89
C ILE A 258 -10.49 35.70 -18.66
N ASN A 259 -10.19 36.72 -19.47
CA ASN A 259 -9.01 36.79 -20.34
C ASN A 259 -7.97 37.83 -19.88
N PHE A 260 -8.02 38.23 -18.61
CA PHE A 260 -7.11 39.21 -18.02
C PHE A 260 -6.55 38.71 -16.69
N LYS A 261 -5.36 39.20 -16.32
CA LYS A 261 -4.67 38.83 -15.08
C LYS A 261 -5.44 39.32 -13.85
N LEU A 262 -5.71 38.41 -12.92
CA LEU A 262 -6.24 38.72 -11.60
C LEU A 262 -5.15 38.55 -10.54
N THR A 263 -5.21 39.36 -9.50
CA THR A 263 -4.40 39.19 -8.30
C THR A 263 -4.97 38.08 -7.42
N LEU A 264 -4.14 37.53 -6.53
CA LEU A 264 -4.56 36.51 -5.58
C LEU A 264 -5.73 36.96 -4.70
N LYS A 265 -5.73 38.20 -4.23
CA LYS A 265 -6.83 38.75 -3.41
C LYS A 265 -8.13 38.83 -4.21
N GLU A 266 -8.05 39.24 -5.48
CA GLU A 266 -9.21 39.29 -6.39
C GLU A 266 -9.76 37.87 -6.62
N ILE A 267 -8.94 36.87 -6.94
CA ILE A 267 -9.39 35.48 -7.11
C ILE A 267 -10.08 34.95 -5.85
N VAL A 268 -9.41 35.07 -4.70
CA VAL A 268 -9.92 34.57 -3.42
C VAL A 268 -11.28 35.20 -3.07
N SER A 269 -11.47 36.48 -3.38
CA SER A 269 -12.75 37.15 -3.12
C SER A 269 -13.90 36.73 -4.03
N LEU A 270 -13.65 35.98 -5.11
CA LEU A 270 -14.70 35.42 -5.96
C LEU A 270 -15.27 34.10 -5.42
N TYR A 271 -14.48 33.32 -4.67
CA TYR A 271 -14.87 31.99 -4.18
C TYR A 271 -16.19 31.95 -3.39
N PRO A 272 -16.52 32.93 -2.52
CA PRO A 272 -17.79 32.94 -1.81
C PRO A 272 -19.04 32.94 -2.69
N TYR A 273 -18.91 33.32 -3.96
CA TYR A 273 -20.03 33.38 -4.91
C TYR A 273 -20.20 32.09 -5.73
N PHE A 274 -19.25 31.15 -5.63
CA PHE A 274 -19.30 29.92 -6.40
C PHE A 274 -20.16 28.87 -5.72
N TYR A 275 -21.04 28.26 -6.49
CA TYR A 275 -21.90 27.17 -6.04
C TYR A 275 -21.13 25.84 -5.99
N MET A 276 -20.29 25.60 -7.00
CA MET A 276 -19.40 24.45 -7.15
C MET A 276 -18.20 24.82 -8.05
N SER A 277 -17.13 24.03 -8.02
CA SER A 277 -15.88 24.28 -8.73
C SER A 277 -15.43 23.07 -9.56
N ILE A 278 -14.78 23.30 -10.69
CA ILE A 278 -14.20 22.27 -11.57
C ILE A 278 -12.73 22.62 -11.82
N PRO A 279 -11.82 22.25 -10.89
CA PRO A 279 -10.42 22.62 -10.98
C PRO A 279 -9.57 21.58 -11.73
N MET A 280 -8.78 22.00 -12.71
CA MET A 280 -7.64 21.23 -13.25
C MET A 280 -6.30 21.58 -12.61
N ARG A 281 -6.24 22.70 -11.87
CA ARG A 281 -5.04 23.18 -11.18
C ARG A 281 -5.07 22.74 -9.70
N PHE A 282 -3.91 22.33 -9.18
CA PHE A 282 -3.75 21.91 -7.78
C PHE A 282 -4.22 22.98 -6.78
N HIS A 283 -3.82 24.24 -6.96
CA HIS A 283 -4.26 25.31 -6.09
C HIS A 283 -5.74 25.69 -6.27
N GLY A 284 -6.35 25.44 -7.43
CA GLY A 284 -7.81 25.55 -7.58
C GLY A 284 -8.56 24.52 -6.73
N THR A 285 -7.99 23.31 -6.61
CA THR A 285 -8.48 22.26 -5.71
C THR A 285 -8.35 22.71 -4.25
N LEU A 286 -7.17 23.19 -3.84
CA LEU A 286 -6.94 23.68 -2.48
C LEU A 286 -7.82 24.88 -2.10
N PHE A 287 -8.00 25.85 -3.00
CA PHE A 287 -8.85 27.00 -2.73
C PHE A 287 -10.32 26.61 -2.59
N SER A 288 -10.77 25.60 -3.34
CA SER A 288 -12.12 25.05 -3.18
C SER A 288 -12.29 24.40 -1.80
N ILE A 289 -11.28 23.66 -1.33
CA ILE A 289 -11.25 23.08 0.04
C ILE A 289 -11.35 24.18 1.10
N PHE A 290 -10.53 25.22 1.02
CA PHE A 290 -10.45 26.27 2.06
C PHE A 290 -11.61 27.26 2.02
N SER A 291 -12.31 27.33 0.88
CA SER A 291 -13.53 28.13 0.72
C SER A 291 -14.80 27.34 0.97
N GLU A 292 -14.70 26.04 1.27
CA GLU A 292 -15.84 25.13 1.42
C GLU A 292 -16.75 25.11 0.19
N VAL A 293 -16.15 25.25 -0.99
CA VAL A 293 -16.85 25.17 -2.28
C VAL A 293 -16.69 23.73 -2.78
N PRO A 294 -17.80 22.96 -2.87
CA PRO A 294 -17.77 21.61 -3.45
C PRO A 294 -17.11 21.62 -4.82
N MET A 295 -16.46 20.52 -5.19
CA MET A 295 -15.66 20.48 -6.41
C MET A 295 -15.68 19.13 -7.11
N VAL A 296 -15.46 19.15 -8.41
CA VAL A 296 -15.11 17.98 -9.21
C VAL A 296 -13.78 18.24 -9.90
N PRO A 297 -12.64 17.87 -9.28
CA PRO A 297 -11.33 18.06 -9.86
C PRO A 297 -11.13 17.16 -11.07
N ILE A 298 -10.50 17.71 -12.11
CA ILE A 298 -10.17 16.99 -13.35
C ILE A 298 -8.64 16.96 -13.48
N TYR A 299 -8.01 15.77 -13.49
CA TYR A 299 -6.54 15.74 -13.40
C TYR A 299 -5.87 14.52 -14.04
N THR A 300 -4.58 14.68 -14.37
CA THR A 300 -3.65 13.61 -14.77
C THR A 300 -2.60 13.31 -13.67
N THR A 301 -2.45 14.25 -12.73
CA THR A 301 -1.29 14.34 -11.83
C THR A 301 -1.52 13.73 -10.46
N LYS A 302 -0.47 13.12 -9.90
CA LYS A 302 -0.47 12.54 -8.55
C LYS A 302 -0.78 13.56 -7.45
N LYS A 303 -0.40 14.83 -7.61
CA LYS A 303 -0.58 15.86 -6.57
C LYS A 303 -2.04 16.13 -6.24
N ILE A 304 -2.93 16.15 -7.24
CA ILE A 304 -4.37 16.33 -7.00
C ILE A 304 -4.92 15.05 -6.35
N ARG A 305 -4.63 13.87 -6.91
CA ARG A 305 -5.01 12.58 -6.30
C ARG A 305 -4.64 12.48 -4.82
N ASN A 306 -3.41 12.80 -4.47
CA ASN A 306 -2.91 12.70 -3.10
C ASN A 306 -3.69 13.61 -2.13
N VAL A 307 -4.01 14.86 -2.52
CA VAL A 307 -4.81 15.72 -1.64
C VAL A 307 -6.25 15.25 -1.51
N LEU A 308 -6.84 14.68 -2.57
CA LEU A 308 -8.19 14.11 -2.52
C LEU A 308 -8.25 12.89 -1.60
N LEU A 309 -7.23 12.04 -1.61
CA LEU A 309 -7.07 10.95 -0.66
C LEU A 309 -6.94 11.45 0.78
N ASP A 310 -6.17 12.52 1.01
CA ASP A 310 -6.00 13.09 2.35
C ASP A 310 -7.34 13.56 2.94
N ILE A 311 -8.27 14.06 2.11
CA ILE A 311 -9.59 14.55 2.54
C ILE A 311 -10.75 13.55 2.31
N GLU A 312 -10.46 12.34 1.86
CA GLU A 312 -11.45 11.30 1.54
C GLU A 312 -12.52 11.79 0.53
N TRP A 313 -12.08 12.47 -0.54
CA TRP A 313 -12.96 13.01 -1.58
C TRP A 313 -13.26 11.99 -2.68
N ASN A 314 -14.54 11.80 -2.99
CA ASN A 314 -15.00 10.76 -3.93
C ASN A 314 -15.50 11.30 -5.29
N TYR A 315 -15.49 12.62 -5.49
CA TYR A 315 -15.98 13.23 -6.74
C TYR A 315 -14.81 13.75 -7.57
N GLU A 316 -14.30 12.92 -8.47
CA GLU A 316 -13.14 13.23 -9.30
C GLU A 316 -13.29 12.69 -10.73
N TYR A 317 -12.65 13.38 -11.68
CA TYR A 317 -12.47 12.89 -13.04
C TYR A 317 -10.98 12.72 -13.31
N VAL A 318 -10.54 11.49 -13.55
CA VAL A 318 -9.15 11.18 -13.88
C VAL A 318 -9.03 11.00 -15.38
N PHE A 319 -8.19 11.80 -16.04
CA PHE A 319 -7.95 11.61 -17.47
C PHE A 319 -7.27 10.27 -17.74
N GLU A 320 -7.70 9.59 -18.79
CA GLU A 320 -6.89 8.56 -19.46
C GLU A 320 -5.64 9.20 -20.06
N LYS A 321 -4.48 8.55 -19.92
CA LYS A 321 -3.19 9.09 -20.30
C LYS A 321 -2.48 8.19 -21.31
N ASN A 322 -1.71 8.80 -22.21
CA ASN A 322 -0.77 8.07 -23.05
C ASN A 322 0.56 7.83 -22.33
N GLU A 323 1.50 7.17 -23.02
CA GLU A 323 2.85 6.87 -22.51
C GLU A 323 3.68 8.11 -22.11
N LYS A 324 3.25 9.32 -22.50
CA LYS A 324 3.88 10.61 -22.13
C LYS A 324 3.11 11.37 -21.05
N ASP A 325 2.20 10.70 -20.32
CA ASP A 325 1.33 11.29 -19.30
C ASP A 325 0.39 12.42 -19.79
N LEU A 326 0.18 12.53 -21.12
CA LEU A 326 -0.75 13.49 -21.71
C LEU A 326 -2.15 12.87 -21.83
N PRO A 327 -3.22 13.64 -21.58
CA PRO A 327 -4.58 13.12 -21.64
C PRO A 327 -4.99 12.76 -23.08
N ILE A 328 -5.73 11.67 -23.23
CA ILE A 328 -6.14 11.12 -24.53
C ILE A 328 -7.56 11.55 -24.91
N SER A 329 -8.48 11.51 -23.95
CA SER A 329 -9.93 11.60 -24.12
C SER A 329 -10.58 12.37 -22.96
N PHE A 330 -11.78 12.90 -23.17
CA PHE A 330 -12.63 13.47 -22.13
C PHE A 330 -14.07 13.10 -22.44
N ASP A 331 -14.78 12.48 -21.50
CA ASP A 331 -16.17 12.07 -21.64
C ASP A 331 -17.07 13.04 -20.87
N ALA A 332 -17.82 13.84 -21.62
CA ALA A 332 -18.71 14.84 -21.06
C ALA A 332 -19.91 14.23 -20.30
N ASP A 333 -20.38 13.04 -20.68
CA ASP A 333 -21.52 12.38 -20.03
C ASP A 333 -21.09 11.79 -18.69
N GLN A 334 -19.95 11.09 -18.66
CA GLN A 334 -19.35 10.61 -17.41
C GLN A 334 -19.05 11.78 -16.46
N MET A 335 -18.47 12.87 -16.97
CA MET A 335 -18.22 14.06 -16.16
C MET A 335 -19.53 14.64 -15.58
N MET A 336 -20.61 14.62 -16.37
CA MET A 336 -21.92 15.11 -15.92
C MET A 336 -22.52 14.23 -14.81
N GLU A 337 -22.35 12.91 -14.88
CA GLU A 337 -22.77 11.99 -13.82
C GLU A 337 -22.04 12.26 -12.49
N ILE A 338 -20.73 12.47 -12.55
CA ILE A 338 -19.91 12.82 -11.37
C ILE A 338 -20.34 14.18 -10.82
N PHE A 339 -20.54 15.17 -11.69
CA PHE A 339 -21.02 16.50 -11.33
C PHE A 339 -22.37 16.44 -10.61
N ASN A 340 -23.32 15.68 -11.16
CA ASN A 340 -24.64 15.49 -10.57
C ASN A 340 -24.57 14.81 -9.21
N SER A 341 -23.72 13.79 -9.07
CA SER A 341 -23.49 13.10 -7.79
C SER A 341 -22.93 14.06 -6.73
N CYS A 342 -21.92 14.86 -7.08
CA CYS A 342 -21.35 15.87 -6.19
C CYS A 342 -22.38 16.95 -5.80
N ASN A 343 -23.23 17.35 -6.75
CA ASN A 343 -24.31 18.31 -6.54
C ASN A 343 -25.44 17.74 -5.66
N ASN A 344 -25.77 16.46 -5.77
CA ASN A 344 -26.76 15.80 -4.92
C ASN A 344 -26.28 15.72 -3.47
N ASP A 345 -24.99 15.44 -3.26
CA ASP A 345 -24.37 15.31 -1.95
C ASP A 345 -23.75 16.62 -1.44
N ARG A 346 -24.13 17.76 -2.02
CA ARG A 346 -23.47 19.05 -1.82
C ARG A 346 -23.30 19.47 -0.36
N GLU A 347 -24.32 19.26 0.48
CA GLU A 347 -24.23 19.64 1.89
C GLU A 347 -23.28 18.73 2.68
N GLN A 348 -23.18 17.45 2.30
CA GLN A 348 -22.17 16.54 2.83
C GLN A 348 -20.77 16.93 2.35
N CYS A 349 -20.63 17.25 1.06
CA CYS A 349 -19.41 17.78 0.47
C CYS A 349 -18.89 19.00 1.27
N LYS A 350 -19.73 19.99 1.56
CA LYS A 350 -19.33 21.17 2.36
C LYS A 350 -18.85 20.79 3.76
N LYS A 351 -19.51 19.83 4.42
CA LYS A 351 -19.07 19.35 5.75
C LYS A 351 -17.69 18.70 5.69
N ILE A 352 -17.41 17.87 4.67
CA ILE A 352 -16.10 17.24 4.47
C ILE A 352 -15.02 18.31 4.27
N LEU A 353 -15.28 19.31 3.44
CA LEU A 353 -14.32 20.41 3.18
C LEU A 353 -14.05 21.24 4.43
N ASN A 354 -15.10 21.61 5.18
CA ASN A 354 -14.96 22.37 6.43
C ASN A 354 -14.16 21.58 7.49
N GLN A 355 -14.47 20.30 7.67
CA GLN A 355 -13.74 19.41 8.59
C GLN A 355 -12.27 19.27 8.18
N SER A 356 -12.01 19.12 6.88
CA SER A 356 -10.66 19.02 6.33
C SER A 356 -9.85 20.29 6.54
N CYS A 357 -10.41 21.46 6.24
CA CYS A 357 -9.79 22.77 6.48
C CYS A 357 -9.45 22.96 7.97
N SER A 358 -10.39 22.62 8.85
CA SER A 358 -10.20 22.70 10.31
C SER A 358 -9.09 21.76 10.79
N ARG A 359 -9.09 20.51 10.31
CA ARG A 359 -8.05 19.51 10.62
C ARG A 359 -6.68 19.98 10.17
N PHE A 360 -6.56 20.55 8.96
CA PHE A 360 -5.29 21.06 8.45
C PHE A 360 -4.72 22.18 9.33
N LYS A 361 -5.55 23.16 9.72
CA LYS A 361 -5.13 24.22 10.65
C LYS A 361 -4.75 23.68 12.03
N GLN A 362 -5.47 22.67 12.52
CA GLN A 362 -5.17 22.02 13.80
C GLN A 362 -3.81 21.30 13.78
N ILE A 363 -3.40 20.70 12.66
CA ILE A 363 -2.09 20.06 12.52
C ILE A 363 -0.96 21.08 12.73
N TYR A 364 -1.06 22.26 12.11
CA TYR A 364 -0.10 23.34 12.32
C TYR A 364 -0.01 23.76 13.79
N LYS A 365 -1.16 23.92 14.46
CA LYS A 365 -1.23 24.27 15.88
C LYS A 365 -0.57 23.20 16.76
N ASN A 366 -0.84 21.93 16.49
CA ASN A 366 -0.25 20.81 17.24
C ASN A 366 1.27 20.69 17.05
N GLN A 367 1.81 21.21 15.95
CA GLN A 367 3.24 21.13 15.63
C GLN A 367 3.99 22.44 15.85
N GLU A 368 3.36 23.51 16.35
CA GLU A 368 3.94 24.86 16.38
C GLU A 368 5.27 24.95 17.16
N GLU A 369 5.41 24.22 18.26
CA GLU A 369 6.65 24.17 19.04
C GLU A 369 7.76 23.42 18.29
N ILE A 370 7.42 22.31 17.64
CA ILE A 370 8.35 21.50 16.84
C ILE A 370 8.83 22.31 15.63
N LEU A 371 7.91 22.98 14.94
CA LEU A 371 8.20 23.87 13.82
C LEU A 371 9.11 25.02 14.26
N SER A 372 8.80 25.66 15.38
CA SER A 372 9.64 26.71 15.95
C SER A 372 11.04 26.18 16.26
N LYS A 373 11.17 25.00 16.84
CA LYS A 373 12.46 24.38 17.14
C LYS A 373 13.26 24.05 15.87
N ILE A 374 12.62 23.45 14.86
CA ILE A 374 13.28 23.09 13.61
C ILE A 374 13.71 24.34 12.85
N ILE A 375 12.84 25.35 12.75
CA ILE A 375 13.12 26.59 12.02
C ILE A 375 14.13 27.47 12.75
N TYR A 376 14.05 27.60 14.09
CA TYR A 376 14.82 28.61 14.84
C TYR A 376 15.98 28.08 15.71
N ASN A 377 15.94 26.84 16.23
CA ASN A 377 16.94 26.39 17.23
C ASN A 377 18.18 25.76 16.58
N LYS A 378 19.35 26.39 16.75
CA LYS A 378 20.66 25.81 16.43
C LYS A 378 20.86 24.55 17.28
N ILE A 379 21.08 23.38 16.67
CA ILE A 379 21.48 22.18 17.44
C ILE A 379 22.88 22.46 18.00
N GLN A 380 22.96 22.80 19.28
CA GLN A 380 24.16 22.57 20.07
C GLN A 380 24.31 21.05 20.20
N LYS A 381 25.39 20.49 19.64
CA LYS A 381 25.88 19.18 20.08
C LYS A 381 26.36 19.36 21.52
N ASP A 382 25.48 19.11 22.49
CA ASP A 382 25.84 19.09 23.90
C ASP A 382 26.61 17.81 24.24
N VAL A 383 27.92 18.01 24.27
CA VAL A 383 28.87 17.33 25.14
C VAL A 383 28.39 17.50 26.59
N LYS A 384 27.84 16.43 27.22
CA LYS A 384 28.11 15.98 28.61
C LYS A 384 27.05 15.00 29.14
N LYS A 385 27.44 13.72 29.27
CA LYS A 385 27.37 12.92 30.52
C LYS A 385 27.81 11.47 30.23
N GLN A 386 29.14 11.27 30.21
CA GLN A 386 29.73 10.16 30.95
C GLN A 386 29.79 10.64 32.42
N ASP A 387 29.14 9.91 33.32
CA ASP A 387 29.64 9.64 34.68
C ASP A 387 28.58 8.86 35.47
N LYS A 388 28.69 7.53 35.40
CA LYS A 388 28.72 6.60 36.54
C LYS A 388 28.67 5.16 36.04
N SER A 389 29.83 4.68 35.59
CA SER A 389 30.30 3.32 35.87
C SER A 389 31.80 3.25 35.59
N GLU A 390 32.58 3.95 36.42
CA GLU A 390 33.93 3.49 36.71
C GLU A 390 33.83 2.17 37.48
N LYS A 391 34.41 1.10 36.92
CA LYS A 391 35.43 0.35 37.64
C LYS A 391 36.31 -0.44 36.67
N ASN A 392 37.61 -0.15 36.83
CA ASN A 392 38.79 -0.92 36.45
C ASN A 392 39.25 -0.77 34.99
N SER A 393 40.17 0.17 34.73
CA SER A 393 41.64 0.01 34.81
C SER A 393 42.19 -0.37 33.42
N ASN A 394 43.21 0.24 32.82
CA ASN A 394 44.37 0.90 33.40
C ASN A 394 45.27 1.43 32.24
N TYR A 395 46.06 2.47 32.53
CA TYR A 395 47.31 2.91 31.84
C TYR A 395 47.27 3.72 30.51
N ILE A 396 47.30 5.05 30.68
CA ILE A 396 48.38 6.02 30.35
C ILE A 396 49.31 5.67 29.16
N MET A 397 49.25 6.52 28.13
CA MET A 397 50.26 6.75 27.10
C MET A 397 51.46 7.55 27.64
N PRO A 398 52.66 7.35 27.08
CA PRO A 398 53.53 8.50 26.83
C PRO A 398 54.08 8.57 25.39
N SER A 399 53.89 9.77 24.82
CA SER A 399 54.79 10.59 24.01
C SER A 399 55.86 9.97 23.11
N GLN A 400 55.81 10.42 21.85
CA GLN A 400 56.87 10.37 20.85
C GLN A 400 58.17 11.04 21.33
N GLU A 401 59.32 10.44 21.01
CA GLU A 401 60.47 11.17 20.46
C GLU A 401 61.47 10.20 19.79
N SER A 402 62.15 10.73 18.78
CA SER A 402 62.87 10.08 17.68
C SER A 402 64.30 9.63 18.01
N ILE A 403 64.76 8.48 17.52
CA ILE A 403 66.19 8.23 17.18
C ILE A 403 66.31 7.32 15.94
N TYR A 404 67.13 7.78 14.99
CA TYR A 404 67.62 7.11 13.78
C TYR A 404 68.74 6.11 14.14
N ASP A 405 68.77 4.93 13.55
CA ASP A 405 69.91 4.37 12.76
C ASP A 405 70.09 2.84 12.80
N SER A 406 70.42 2.34 11.59
CA SER A 406 71.08 1.14 11.10
C SER A 406 71.27 -0.12 11.97
N SER A 407 70.70 -1.24 11.52
CA SER A 407 71.42 -2.33 10.83
C SER A 407 70.62 -3.65 10.82
N LYS A 408 70.82 -4.43 9.77
CA LYS A 408 70.00 -5.53 9.25
C LYS A 408 70.01 -6.80 10.11
N ASN A 409 68.86 -7.50 10.20
CA ASN A 409 68.68 -8.73 9.43
C ASN A 409 67.21 -9.23 9.33
N THR A 410 66.94 -9.65 8.11
CA THR A 410 65.69 -10.00 7.41
C THR A 410 65.03 -11.29 7.87
N ILE A 411 63.69 -11.31 8.01
CA ILE A 411 62.83 -12.41 7.52
C ILE A 411 61.58 -11.79 6.86
N ILE A 412 61.32 -12.24 5.63
CA ILE A 412 60.38 -11.74 4.62
C ILE A 412 58.95 -12.17 4.96
N TYR A 413 57.98 -11.23 4.92
CA TYR A 413 56.60 -11.54 4.56
C TYR A 413 56.30 -10.92 3.20
N ASN A 414 56.05 -11.81 2.24
CA ASN A 414 55.76 -11.51 0.84
C ASN A 414 54.66 -10.45 0.70
N THR A 415 55.00 -9.38 -0.01
CA THR A 415 54.04 -8.57 -0.75
C THR A 415 53.49 -9.40 -1.90
N ASN A 416 52.20 -9.73 -1.88
CA ASN A 416 51.54 -10.23 -3.09
C ASN A 416 51.24 -9.03 -4.02
N PRO A 417 51.54 -9.14 -5.32
CA PRO A 417 51.48 -8.02 -6.25
C PRO A 417 50.04 -7.70 -6.66
N ILE A 418 49.82 -6.43 -7.04
CA ILE A 418 48.65 -5.87 -7.75
C ILE A 418 48.33 -6.65 -9.05
N TYR A 419 49.24 -7.51 -9.51
CA TYR A 419 49.04 -8.46 -10.61
C TYR A 419 48.16 -9.69 -10.29
N SER A 420 47.78 -9.96 -9.04
CA SER A 420 46.89 -11.09 -8.69
C SER A 420 45.39 -10.75 -8.78
N GLN A 421 45.02 -9.50 -8.48
CA GLN A 421 43.62 -9.07 -8.38
C GLN A 421 42.96 -8.84 -9.76
N LYS A 422 43.72 -8.32 -10.74
CA LYS A 422 43.27 -8.13 -12.13
C LYS A 422 42.90 -9.47 -12.79
N THR A 423 43.58 -10.54 -12.38
CA THR A 423 43.42 -11.90 -12.92
C THR A 423 42.15 -12.57 -12.38
N ILE A 424 41.81 -12.34 -11.11
CA ILE A 424 40.60 -12.90 -10.45
C ILE A 424 39.31 -12.30 -11.02
N ASP A 425 39.29 -10.99 -11.28
CA ASP A 425 38.10 -10.32 -11.83
C ASP A 425 37.86 -10.74 -13.29
N GLN A 426 38.94 -10.86 -14.08
CA GLN A 426 38.88 -11.36 -15.44
C GLN A 426 38.41 -12.82 -15.50
N GLU A 427 38.92 -13.68 -14.61
CA GLU A 427 38.50 -15.07 -14.50
C GLU A 427 37.01 -15.19 -14.12
N THR A 428 36.53 -14.34 -13.20
CA THR A 428 35.12 -14.29 -12.80
C THR A 428 34.22 -13.91 -13.99
N ILE A 429 34.61 -12.90 -14.77
CA ILE A 429 33.89 -12.46 -15.97
C ILE A 429 33.83 -13.56 -17.02
N GLU A 430 34.96 -14.21 -17.30
CA GLU A 430 35.04 -15.28 -18.30
C GLU A 430 34.23 -16.52 -17.89
N ASN A 431 34.29 -16.90 -16.61
CA ASN A 431 33.49 -18.00 -16.08
C ASN A 431 31.99 -17.68 -16.12
N THR A 432 31.60 -16.44 -15.80
CA THR A 432 30.21 -15.97 -15.90
C THR A 432 29.72 -16.04 -17.35
N PHE A 433 30.53 -15.54 -18.29
CA PHE A 433 30.23 -15.56 -19.72
C PHE A 433 30.00 -16.99 -20.22
N LYS A 434 30.90 -17.92 -19.89
CA LYS A 434 30.78 -19.34 -20.29
C LYS A 434 29.46 -19.95 -19.80
N LYS A 435 29.05 -19.65 -18.57
CA LYS A 435 27.81 -20.18 -17.99
C LYS A 435 26.56 -19.62 -18.66
N VAL A 436 26.45 -18.30 -18.81
CA VAL A 436 25.28 -17.69 -19.46
C VAL A 436 25.20 -18.08 -20.93
N GLN A 437 26.34 -18.26 -21.58
CA GLN A 437 26.42 -18.72 -22.96
C GLN A 437 26.02 -20.19 -23.12
N ALA A 438 26.35 -21.05 -22.14
CA ALA A 438 25.88 -22.43 -22.10
C ALA A 438 24.36 -22.50 -21.85
N PHE A 439 23.86 -21.71 -20.89
CA PHE A 439 22.42 -21.60 -20.61
C PHE A 439 21.64 -21.14 -21.85
N ALA A 440 22.15 -20.14 -22.57
CA ALA A 440 21.56 -19.67 -23.82
C ALA A 440 21.46 -20.79 -24.87
N LYS A 441 22.53 -21.58 -25.04
CA LYS A 441 22.57 -22.71 -25.98
C LYS A 441 21.58 -23.82 -25.63
N GLU A 442 21.46 -24.14 -24.34
CA GLU A 442 20.50 -25.14 -23.84
C GLU A 442 19.05 -24.74 -24.18
N HIS A 443 18.77 -23.44 -24.23
CA HIS A 443 17.45 -22.88 -24.53
C HIS A 443 17.29 -22.44 -26.00
N GLY A 444 18.19 -22.88 -26.89
CA GLY A 444 18.06 -22.66 -28.34
C GLY A 444 18.62 -21.33 -28.88
N TYR A 445 19.32 -20.56 -28.06
CA TYR A 445 19.94 -19.28 -28.47
C TYR A 445 21.42 -19.45 -28.80
N LYS A 446 21.90 -18.76 -29.84
CA LYS A 446 23.33 -18.78 -30.23
C LYS A 446 24.20 -17.95 -29.29
N ASP A 447 23.64 -16.90 -28.70
CA ASP A 447 24.30 -15.97 -27.79
C ASP A 447 23.33 -15.55 -26.67
N PHE A 448 23.83 -15.38 -25.45
CA PHE A 448 22.98 -14.97 -24.32
C PHE A 448 22.32 -13.60 -24.56
N ARG A 449 22.96 -12.72 -25.34
CA ARG A 449 22.43 -11.40 -25.72
C ARG A 449 21.19 -11.47 -26.61
N GLN A 450 20.89 -12.64 -27.18
CA GLN A 450 19.74 -12.85 -28.08
C GLN A 450 18.51 -13.40 -27.35
N ILE A 451 18.61 -13.69 -26.06
CA ILE A 451 17.48 -14.20 -25.27
C ILE A 451 16.38 -13.14 -25.26
N ASN A 452 15.21 -13.48 -25.79
CA ASN A 452 14.05 -12.60 -25.86
C ASN A 452 12.91 -13.00 -24.91
N ASP A 453 12.91 -14.24 -24.41
CA ASP A 453 11.95 -14.71 -23.39
C ASP A 453 12.18 -14.02 -22.04
N ALA A 454 11.13 -13.40 -21.50
CA ALA A 454 11.22 -12.60 -20.27
C ALA A 454 11.60 -13.43 -19.03
N SER A 455 11.17 -14.69 -18.94
CA SER A 455 11.47 -15.57 -17.82
C SER A 455 12.95 -15.99 -17.85
N LEU A 456 13.45 -16.36 -19.03
CA LEU A 456 14.86 -16.71 -19.22
C LEU A 456 15.77 -15.50 -19.00
N LYS A 457 15.37 -14.30 -19.43
CA LYS A 457 16.10 -13.06 -19.14
C LYS A 457 16.29 -12.86 -17.64
N ALA A 458 15.23 -13.02 -16.85
CA ALA A 458 15.28 -12.88 -15.40
C ALA A 458 16.25 -13.89 -14.76
N VAL A 459 16.24 -15.15 -15.21
CA VAL A 459 17.18 -16.18 -14.73
C VAL A 459 18.62 -15.78 -15.03
N VAL A 460 18.93 -15.40 -16.27
CA VAL A 460 20.30 -15.05 -16.68
C VAL A 460 20.81 -13.81 -15.94
N VAL A 461 19.97 -12.79 -15.75
CA VAL A 461 20.31 -11.60 -14.95
C VAL A 461 20.68 -11.99 -13.51
N SER A 462 19.88 -12.84 -12.86
CA SER A 462 20.18 -13.31 -11.49
C SER A 462 21.45 -14.15 -11.42
N VAL A 463 21.73 -14.98 -12.43
CA VAL A 463 22.97 -15.78 -12.53
C VAL A 463 24.19 -14.87 -12.65
N VAL A 464 24.14 -13.86 -13.54
CA VAL A 464 25.21 -12.87 -13.70
C VAL A 464 25.40 -12.10 -12.38
N SER A 465 24.31 -11.57 -11.83
CA SER A 465 24.33 -10.82 -10.58
C SER A 465 24.99 -11.60 -9.44
N PHE A 466 24.67 -12.90 -9.32
CA PHE A 466 25.28 -13.76 -8.31
C PHE A 466 26.77 -13.94 -8.53
N HIS A 467 27.23 -14.18 -9.76
CA HIS A 467 28.66 -14.35 -10.01
C HIS A 467 29.47 -13.07 -9.83
N LEU A 468 28.88 -11.90 -10.12
CA LEU A 468 29.57 -10.63 -9.99
C LEU A 468 29.55 -10.09 -8.56
N THR A 469 28.51 -10.39 -7.77
CA THR A 469 28.26 -9.72 -6.47
C THR A 469 28.08 -10.65 -5.29
N GLY A 470 27.83 -11.94 -5.51
CA GLY A 470 27.44 -12.92 -4.50
C GLY A 470 25.93 -12.97 -4.22
N PHE A 471 25.11 -12.12 -4.85
CA PHE A 471 23.67 -12.04 -4.63
C PHE A 471 22.89 -12.21 -5.94
N ILE A 472 21.82 -13.04 -5.91
CA ILE A 472 20.94 -13.24 -7.07
C ILE A 472 20.05 -12.02 -7.37
N ASP A 473 19.79 -11.19 -6.35
CA ASP A 473 18.91 -10.02 -6.38
C ASP A 473 19.69 -8.80 -5.84
N SER A 474 20.62 -8.28 -6.65
CA SER A 474 21.47 -7.12 -6.33
C SER A 474 20.90 -5.82 -6.90
N LYS A 475 21.44 -4.67 -6.47
CA LYS A 475 21.07 -3.35 -7.01
C LYS A 475 21.31 -3.21 -8.52
N TYR A 476 22.14 -4.07 -9.11
CA TYR A 476 22.48 -4.03 -10.54
C TYR A 476 21.50 -4.79 -11.42
N ASN A 477 20.60 -5.63 -10.87
CA ASN A 477 19.69 -6.46 -11.66
C ASN A 477 18.86 -5.66 -12.66
N TYR A 478 18.38 -4.47 -12.30
CA TYR A 478 17.61 -3.62 -13.21
C TYR A 478 18.45 -3.16 -14.41
N GLY A 479 19.64 -2.61 -14.16
CA GLY A 479 20.55 -2.17 -15.23
C GLY A 479 21.03 -3.34 -16.10
N LEU A 480 21.29 -4.49 -15.50
CA LEU A 480 21.61 -5.73 -16.24
C LEU A 480 20.44 -6.14 -17.13
N MET A 481 19.20 -6.13 -16.61
CA MET A 481 18.00 -6.49 -17.37
C MET A 481 17.81 -5.61 -18.61
N GLU A 482 18.00 -4.29 -18.47
CA GLU A 482 17.84 -3.34 -19.57
C GLU A 482 18.92 -3.49 -20.65
N LYS A 483 20.16 -3.81 -20.26
CA LYS A 483 21.32 -3.69 -21.16
C LYS A 483 21.86 -5.01 -21.70
N MET A 484 21.83 -6.10 -20.92
CA MET A 484 22.53 -7.36 -21.26
C MET A 484 22.03 -8.02 -22.55
N PHE A 485 20.79 -7.78 -22.93
CA PHE A 485 20.16 -8.44 -24.07
C PHE A 485 20.27 -7.63 -25.37
N SER A 486 21.33 -6.83 -25.47
CA SER A 486 21.71 -6.10 -26.67
C SER A 486 22.95 -6.72 -27.30
N ILE A 487 22.95 -6.89 -28.63
CA ILE A 487 24.09 -7.49 -29.36
C ILE A 487 25.39 -6.70 -29.14
N ILE A 488 25.29 -5.39 -28.93
CA ILE A 488 26.41 -4.47 -28.68
C ILE A 488 26.80 -4.36 -27.21
N TYR A 489 26.20 -5.17 -26.32
CA TYR A 489 26.49 -5.13 -24.89
C TYR A 489 27.95 -5.47 -24.59
N SER A 490 28.68 -4.52 -24.00
CA SER A 490 30.09 -4.67 -23.62
C SER A 490 30.21 -5.34 -22.25
N TYR A 491 29.91 -6.64 -22.19
CA TYR A 491 29.84 -7.39 -20.94
C TYR A 491 31.15 -7.33 -20.13
N GLN A 492 32.31 -7.28 -20.79
CA GLN A 492 33.61 -7.25 -20.11
C GLN A 492 33.79 -5.96 -19.30
N GLU A 493 33.48 -4.80 -19.88
CA GLU A 493 33.62 -3.51 -19.19
C GLU A 493 32.54 -3.33 -18.12
N GLU A 494 31.28 -3.64 -18.44
CA GLU A 494 30.18 -3.48 -17.50
C GLU A 494 30.28 -4.42 -16.29
N TRP A 495 30.60 -5.70 -16.50
CA TRP A 495 30.71 -6.65 -15.39
C TRP A 495 31.92 -6.36 -14.51
N LYS A 496 33.01 -5.88 -15.10
CA LYS A 496 34.17 -5.39 -14.35
C LYS A 496 33.82 -4.19 -13.48
N TRP A 497 33.05 -3.25 -14.01
CA TRP A 497 32.55 -2.11 -13.22
C TRP A 497 31.66 -2.60 -12.06
N ILE A 498 30.75 -3.54 -12.30
CA ILE A 498 29.89 -4.12 -11.25
C ILE A 498 30.72 -4.81 -10.15
N ILE A 499 31.74 -5.60 -10.52
CA ILE A 499 32.64 -6.25 -9.55
C ILE A 499 33.38 -5.21 -8.69
N GLN A 500 33.86 -4.13 -9.30
CA GLN A 500 34.59 -3.07 -8.59
C GLN A 500 33.68 -2.26 -7.67
N ASP A 501 32.49 -1.89 -8.14
CA ASP A 501 31.51 -1.13 -7.37
C ASP A 501 30.98 -1.97 -6.19
N SER A 502 30.65 -3.25 -6.42
CA SER A 502 30.11 -4.13 -5.38
C SER A 502 31.10 -4.40 -4.25
N LYS A 503 32.41 -4.48 -4.54
CA LYS A 503 33.46 -4.59 -3.51
C LYS A 503 33.59 -3.33 -2.66
N THR A 504 33.36 -2.17 -3.27
CA THR A 504 33.38 -0.87 -2.56
C THR A 504 32.14 -0.73 -1.68
N ASP A 505 30.98 -1.15 -2.18
CA ASP A 505 29.73 -1.23 -1.42
C ASP A 505 29.83 -2.22 -0.25
N ASN A 506 30.53 -3.35 -0.38
CA ASN A 506 30.69 -4.33 0.70
C ASN A 506 31.52 -3.81 1.91
N LEU A 507 32.26 -2.70 1.76
CA LEU A 507 32.89 -2.00 2.89
C LEU A 507 31.86 -1.16 3.69
N ILE A 508 30.71 -0.87 3.08
CA ILE A 508 29.52 -0.28 3.70
C ILE A 508 28.53 -1.44 3.92
N LYS A 509 28.72 -2.21 5.00
CA LYS A 509 27.90 -3.41 5.25
C LYS A 509 26.41 -3.13 5.04
N PRO A 510 25.70 -3.93 4.22
CA PRO A 510 24.26 -3.85 4.12
C PRO A 510 23.64 -4.01 5.51
N ILE A 511 22.60 -3.21 5.80
CA ILE A 511 21.81 -3.27 7.04
C ILE A 511 21.27 -4.70 7.31
N ASP A 512 21.17 -5.55 6.29
CA ASP A 512 20.72 -6.94 6.36
C ASP A 512 21.84 -8.01 6.37
N SER A 513 23.12 -7.64 6.54
CA SER A 513 24.20 -8.64 6.60
C SER A 513 23.99 -9.63 7.76
N ILE A 514 23.82 -10.92 7.44
CA ILE A 514 23.67 -11.99 8.43
C ILE A 514 24.96 -12.02 9.27
N SER A 515 24.85 -11.73 10.56
CA SER A 515 26.01 -11.72 11.45
C SER A 515 26.58 -13.13 11.62
N GLU A 516 27.91 -13.23 11.58
CA GLU A 516 28.61 -14.49 11.77
C GLU A 516 28.65 -14.84 13.27
N ASN A 517 28.05 -15.96 13.65
CA ASN A 517 28.12 -16.49 15.01
C ASN A 517 28.97 -17.76 15.00
N LYS A 518 30.17 -17.72 15.60
CA LYS A 518 31.07 -18.88 15.69
C LYS A 518 30.46 -20.08 16.42
N SER A 519 29.47 -19.84 17.29
CA SER A 519 28.70 -20.87 18.00
C SER A 519 27.41 -21.27 17.28
N GLY A 520 27.12 -20.67 16.12
CA GLY A 520 25.98 -21.01 15.29
C GLY A 520 26.08 -22.43 14.75
N ILE A 521 24.93 -23.08 14.58
CA ILE A 521 24.83 -24.50 14.21
C ILE A 521 24.51 -24.70 12.73
N PHE A 522 23.99 -23.69 12.03
CA PHE A 522 23.58 -23.79 10.64
C PHE A 522 24.31 -22.81 9.76
N ASN A 523 24.62 -23.22 8.53
CA ASN A 523 24.94 -22.27 7.47
C ASN A 523 23.62 -21.81 6.84
N ILE A 524 23.27 -20.55 7.08
CA ILE A 524 22.06 -19.88 6.56
C ILE A 524 22.45 -18.95 5.40
N SER A 525 23.64 -18.35 5.45
CA SER A 525 24.10 -17.34 4.49
C SER A 525 24.51 -17.87 3.11
N TYR A 526 24.45 -19.19 2.88
CA TYR A 526 24.80 -19.79 1.58
C TYR A 526 23.83 -19.46 0.43
N ILE A 527 22.62 -18.98 0.74
CA ILE A 527 21.62 -18.47 -0.20
C ILE A 527 20.91 -17.25 0.37
N ASP A 528 20.31 -16.41 -0.49
CA ASP A 528 19.41 -15.34 -0.04
C ASP A 528 18.06 -15.93 0.37
N GLN A 529 17.84 -16.03 1.68
CA GLN A 529 16.62 -16.57 2.30
C GLN A 529 15.68 -15.49 2.84
N ASN A 530 16.04 -14.20 2.70
CA ASN A 530 15.19 -13.12 3.14
C ASN A 530 14.06 -12.93 2.13
N ASP A 531 12.87 -13.43 2.45
CA ASP A 531 11.66 -13.06 1.73
C ASP A 531 11.28 -11.62 2.10
N ARG A 532 11.77 -10.66 1.32
CA ARG A 532 11.54 -9.21 1.49
C ARG A 532 10.08 -8.81 1.23
N SER A 533 9.15 -9.77 1.14
CA SER A 533 7.74 -9.56 0.85
C SER A 533 7.07 -8.59 1.83
N GLY A 534 7.40 -8.67 3.12
CA GLY A 534 6.77 -7.84 4.16
C GLY A 534 5.23 -7.90 4.12
N ALA A 535 4.69 -8.99 3.57
CA ALA A 535 3.29 -9.12 3.18
C ALA A 535 2.38 -9.54 4.35
N HIS A 536 2.98 -10.07 5.43
CA HIS A 536 2.28 -10.56 6.61
C HIS A 536 2.84 -9.92 7.87
N ARG A 537 1.95 -9.64 8.82
CA ARG A 537 2.35 -9.31 10.18
C ARG A 537 2.96 -10.54 10.85
N SER A 538 4.16 -10.42 11.39
CA SER A 538 4.89 -11.53 12.04
C SER A 538 4.98 -12.80 11.15
N GLY A 539 5.04 -12.63 9.81
CA GLY A 539 5.16 -13.73 8.85
C GLY A 539 6.58 -14.32 8.77
N TRP A 540 6.92 -14.98 7.66
CA TRP A 540 8.21 -15.70 7.57
C TRP A 540 9.45 -14.82 7.79
N LYS A 541 9.39 -13.52 7.47
CA LYS A 541 10.45 -12.56 7.83
C LYS A 541 10.72 -12.50 9.34
N TYR A 542 9.69 -12.55 10.19
CA TYR A 542 9.83 -12.58 11.64
C TYR A 542 10.58 -13.83 12.12
N VAL A 543 10.33 -14.98 11.47
CA VAL A 543 11.04 -16.24 11.70
C VAL A 543 12.51 -16.11 11.27
N PHE A 544 12.76 -15.65 10.04
CA PHE A 544 14.10 -15.42 9.52
C PHE A 544 14.94 -14.48 10.40
N ASP A 545 14.38 -13.34 10.80
CA ASP A 545 15.07 -12.35 11.65
C ASP A 545 15.44 -12.91 13.03
N SER A 546 14.70 -13.90 13.51
CA SER A 546 14.94 -14.56 14.80
C SER A 546 15.94 -15.72 14.69
N ILE A 547 15.99 -16.39 13.54
CA ILE A 547 16.87 -17.55 13.27
C ILE A 547 18.24 -17.11 12.74
N LYS A 548 18.38 -15.96 12.09
CA LYS A 548 19.65 -15.52 11.47
C LYS A 548 20.83 -15.47 12.44
N ARG A 549 20.58 -15.30 13.75
CA ARG A 549 21.60 -15.36 14.82
C ARG A 549 22.25 -16.74 15.00
N LEU A 550 21.63 -17.81 14.46
CA LEU A 550 22.13 -19.18 14.47
C LEU A 550 23.10 -19.45 13.31
N ASN A 551 23.37 -18.44 12.47
CA ASN A 551 24.23 -18.58 11.31
C ASN A 551 25.71 -18.75 11.69
N ASN A 552 26.32 -19.78 11.11
CA ASN A 552 27.75 -20.02 11.05
C ASN A 552 28.08 -20.46 9.62
N SER A 553 28.77 -19.62 8.86
CA SER A 553 29.10 -19.90 7.46
C SER A 553 30.03 -21.11 7.29
N ASN A 554 30.73 -21.50 8.35
CA ASN A 554 31.58 -22.70 8.40
C ASN A 554 30.82 -23.96 8.86
N SER A 555 29.54 -23.85 9.24
CA SER A 555 28.77 -25.04 9.60
C SER A 555 28.65 -25.99 8.40
N PRO A 556 28.83 -27.32 8.61
CA PRO A 556 28.66 -28.31 7.56
C PRO A 556 27.18 -28.54 7.20
N VAL A 557 26.24 -28.08 8.04
CA VAL A 557 24.80 -28.28 7.85
C VAL A 557 24.16 -27.01 7.29
N LEU A 558 23.56 -27.13 6.11
CA LEU A 558 22.76 -26.06 5.50
C LEU A 558 21.36 -26.04 6.13
N LEU A 559 20.80 -24.84 6.33
CA LEU A 559 19.39 -24.69 6.68
C LEU A 559 18.67 -23.94 5.57
N ASP A 560 17.76 -24.61 4.87
CA ASP A 560 16.86 -24.00 3.89
C ASP A 560 15.51 -23.65 4.54
N LEU A 561 15.29 -22.37 4.78
CA LEU A 561 14.08 -21.86 5.41
C LEU A 561 12.90 -21.80 4.43
N TYR A 562 13.05 -22.07 3.14
CA TYR A 562 11.92 -22.02 2.20
C TYR A 562 12.16 -22.94 1.00
N VAL A 563 12.08 -24.25 1.24
CA VAL A 563 12.35 -25.29 0.23
C VAL A 563 11.46 -25.12 -1.00
N ASP A 564 10.20 -24.74 -0.81
CA ASP A 564 9.26 -24.48 -1.91
C ASP A 564 9.82 -23.41 -2.86
N ARG A 565 10.36 -22.31 -2.31
CA ARG A 565 11.01 -21.24 -3.09
C ARG A 565 12.26 -21.75 -3.82
N THR A 566 13.10 -22.48 -3.12
CA THR A 566 14.37 -23.03 -3.65
C THR A 566 14.12 -23.93 -4.86
N PHE A 567 13.17 -24.85 -4.77
CA PHE A 567 12.95 -25.90 -5.77
C PHE A 567 11.79 -25.63 -6.73
N HIS A 568 11.01 -24.55 -6.54
CA HIS A 568 10.08 -24.02 -7.55
C HIS A 568 10.66 -22.80 -8.25
N TRP A 569 10.31 -21.58 -7.83
CA TRP A 569 10.55 -20.37 -8.61
C TRP A 569 11.99 -19.83 -8.57
N LYS A 570 12.88 -20.38 -7.73
CA LYS A 570 14.33 -20.14 -7.82
C LYS A 570 15.13 -21.35 -8.35
N ARG A 571 14.45 -22.44 -8.75
CA ARG A 571 15.08 -23.70 -9.19
C ARG A 571 16.09 -23.49 -10.30
N GLU A 572 15.68 -22.86 -11.40
CA GLU A 572 16.54 -22.69 -12.59
C GLU A 572 17.78 -21.86 -12.27
N ILE A 573 17.64 -20.84 -11.42
CA ILE A 573 18.77 -20.01 -10.96
C ILE A 573 19.73 -20.87 -10.14
N TYR A 574 19.24 -21.53 -9.08
CA TYR A 574 20.08 -22.30 -8.15
C TYR A 574 20.70 -23.56 -8.76
N LYS A 575 20.03 -24.16 -9.74
CA LYS A 575 20.60 -25.21 -10.57
C LYS A 575 21.76 -24.68 -11.40
N SER A 576 21.57 -23.55 -12.10
CA SER A 576 22.57 -22.94 -12.97
C SER A 576 23.85 -22.52 -12.22
N ILE A 577 23.73 -22.11 -10.96
CA ILE A 577 24.88 -21.76 -10.11
C ILE A 577 25.37 -22.90 -9.22
N ASN A 578 24.89 -24.13 -9.43
CA ASN A 578 25.30 -25.36 -8.73
C ASN A 578 25.08 -25.36 -7.21
N ILE A 579 24.07 -24.64 -6.73
CA ILE A 579 23.62 -24.71 -5.34
C ILE A 579 22.77 -25.96 -5.11
N ILE A 580 21.84 -26.23 -6.04
CA ILE A 580 21.02 -27.45 -6.04
C ILE A 580 21.43 -28.36 -7.22
N PRO A 581 21.34 -29.70 -7.08
CA PRO A 581 20.93 -30.43 -5.87
C PRO A 581 21.93 -30.28 -4.72
N TYR A 582 21.43 -30.29 -3.49
CA TYR A 582 22.26 -30.14 -2.30
C TYR A 582 23.20 -31.33 -2.11
N LYS A 583 24.49 -31.02 -1.99
CA LYS A 583 25.58 -32.02 -1.81
C LYS A 583 26.08 -32.11 -0.37
N LYS A 584 25.74 -31.13 0.47
CA LYS A 584 26.08 -31.06 1.90
C LYS A 584 24.89 -31.53 2.76
N PRO A 585 25.12 -31.99 4.00
CA PRO A 585 24.05 -32.18 4.97
C PRO A 585 23.14 -30.94 5.06
N TRP A 586 21.83 -31.14 5.08
CA TRP A 586 20.90 -30.00 5.17
C TRP A 586 19.59 -30.34 5.86
N LEU A 587 18.95 -29.32 6.43
CA LEU A 587 17.57 -29.33 6.92
C LEU A 587 16.76 -28.32 6.13
N GLY A 588 15.46 -28.54 5.95
CA GLY A 588 14.64 -27.52 5.31
C GLY A 588 13.18 -27.48 5.68
N PHE A 589 12.58 -26.31 5.50
CA PHE A 589 11.18 -26.01 5.77
C PHE A 589 10.33 -26.05 4.50
N ILE A 590 9.24 -26.82 4.53
CA ILE A 590 8.23 -26.87 3.45
C ILE A 590 6.93 -26.22 3.95
N HIS A 591 6.40 -25.30 3.16
CA HIS A 591 5.24 -24.47 3.47
C HIS A 591 4.01 -24.87 2.65
N HIS A 592 4.21 -25.22 1.38
CA HIS A 592 3.11 -25.42 0.46
C HIS A 592 2.47 -26.80 0.63
N THR A 593 1.18 -26.88 0.34
CA THR A 593 0.39 -28.09 0.55
C THR A 593 0.42 -29.00 -0.68
N PHE A 594 -0.32 -30.11 -0.61
CA PHE A 594 -0.49 -31.06 -1.71
C PHE A 594 -1.62 -30.69 -2.68
N ASP A 595 -2.37 -29.61 -2.42
CA ASP A 595 -3.41 -29.14 -3.34
C ASP A 595 -2.81 -28.78 -4.71
N THR A 596 -3.36 -29.39 -5.75
CA THR A 596 -2.94 -29.17 -7.14
C THR A 596 -3.88 -28.25 -7.91
N THR A 597 -4.97 -27.79 -7.27
CA THR A 597 -6.03 -27.02 -7.94
C THR A 597 -5.75 -25.52 -7.91
N PHE A 598 -5.02 -25.04 -6.90
CA PHE A 598 -4.76 -23.62 -6.68
C PHE A 598 -3.51 -23.10 -7.42
N SER A 599 -2.42 -23.87 -7.42
CA SER A 599 -1.15 -23.47 -8.04
C SER A 599 -0.28 -24.67 -8.44
N LYS A 600 0.60 -24.46 -9.43
CA LYS A 600 1.67 -25.42 -9.80
C LYS A 600 2.80 -25.48 -8.77
N PHE A 601 2.89 -24.50 -7.87
CA PHE A 601 3.86 -24.50 -6.77
C PHE A 601 3.29 -25.25 -5.58
N ASN A 602 3.20 -26.57 -5.67
CA ASN A 602 2.66 -27.45 -4.65
C ASN A 602 3.61 -28.63 -4.36
N SER A 603 3.36 -29.33 -3.26
CA SER A 603 4.19 -30.44 -2.80
C SER A 603 4.20 -31.65 -3.75
N VAL A 604 3.15 -31.84 -4.57
CA VAL A 604 3.14 -32.90 -5.60
C VAL A 604 4.19 -32.61 -6.68
N GLU A 605 4.24 -31.37 -7.17
CA GLU A 605 5.24 -30.94 -8.16
C GLU A 605 6.66 -30.87 -7.56
N LEU A 606 6.78 -30.48 -6.28
CA LEU A 606 8.05 -30.53 -5.56
C LEU A 606 8.63 -31.95 -5.54
N LEU A 607 7.81 -32.97 -5.30
CA LEU A 607 8.23 -34.38 -5.29
C LEU A 607 8.49 -34.97 -6.68
N LYS A 608 8.15 -34.25 -7.76
CA LYS A 608 8.56 -34.58 -9.13
C LYS A 608 9.89 -33.94 -9.51
N CYS A 609 10.36 -32.94 -8.76
CA CYS A 609 11.58 -32.20 -9.04
C CYS A 609 12.84 -33.09 -8.87
N PRO A 610 13.59 -33.40 -9.94
CA PRO A 610 14.77 -34.26 -9.86
C PRO A 610 15.84 -33.72 -8.91
N GLU A 611 16.07 -32.40 -8.92
CA GLU A 611 17.05 -31.76 -8.05
C GLU A 611 16.63 -31.86 -6.58
N PHE A 612 15.33 -31.81 -6.27
CA PHE A 612 14.83 -32.02 -4.91
C PHE A 612 15.05 -33.46 -4.46
N ILE A 613 14.66 -34.44 -5.28
CA ILE A 613 14.85 -35.87 -4.97
C ILE A 613 16.33 -36.21 -4.78
N GLU A 614 17.22 -35.66 -5.60
CA GLU A 614 18.66 -35.84 -5.42
C GLU A 614 19.16 -35.19 -4.12
N SER A 615 18.64 -34.00 -3.78
CA SER A 615 18.97 -33.30 -2.54
C SER A 615 18.57 -34.11 -1.30
N LEU A 616 17.46 -34.84 -1.34
CA LEU A 616 16.99 -35.68 -0.21
C LEU A 616 18.02 -36.72 0.24
N LYS A 617 18.94 -37.16 -0.63
CA LYS A 617 20.03 -38.09 -0.26
C LYS A 617 21.00 -37.53 0.79
N LYS A 618 21.10 -36.21 0.90
CA LYS A 618 21.91 -35.51 1.92
C LYS A 618 21.05 -34.81 2.97
N CYS A 619 19.73 -34.93 2.89
CA CYS A 619 18.81 -34.31 3.83
C CYS A 619 18.87 -35.01 5.20
N LYS A 620 18.95 -34.22 6.25
CA LYS A 620 18.92 -34.66 7.66
C LYS A 620 17.52 -34.60 8.25
N GLY A 621 16.64 -33.81 7.66
CA GLY A 621 15.23 -33.76 8.01
C GLY A 621 14.48 -32.68 7.25
N ILE A 622 13.18 -32.90 7.10
CA ILE A 622 12.24 -31.92 6.57
C ILE A 622 11.31 -31.48 7.70
N ILE A 623 11.13 -30.17 7.81
CA ILE A 623 10.25 -29.55 8.79
C ILE A 623 9.04 -28.98 8.06
N VAL A 624 7.85 -29.29 8.56
CA VAL A 624 6.59 -28.76 8.07
C VAL A 624 5.85 -28.02 9.18
N LEU A 625 4.89 -27.18 8.79
CA LEU A 625 4.25 -26.22 9.69
C LEU A 625 2.89 -26.64 10.25
N SER A 626 2.42 -27.85 9.91
CA SER A 626 1.24 -28.51 10.48
C SER A 626 1.47 -30.01 10.58
N ASN A 627 0.79 -30.67 11.52
CA ASN A 627 0.82 -32.13 11.61
C ASN A 627 0.08 -32.77 10.42
N TYR A 628 -0.95 -32.11 9.91
CA TYR A 628 -1.66 -32.48 8.69
C TYR A 628 -0.71 -32.61 7.49
N LEU A 629 0.10 -31.57 7.22
CA LEU A 629 1.08 -31.63 6.13
C LEU A 629 2.16 -32.69 6.39
N LYS A 630 2.54 -32.90 7.66
CA LYS A 630 3.50 -33.96 8.06
C LYS A 630 2.99 -35.34 7.66
N MET A 631 1.74 -35.64 8.00
CA MET A 631 1.13 -36.93 7.66
C MET A 631 1.07 -37.16 6.14
N GLN A 632 0.79 -36.12 5.35
CA GLN A 632 0.79 -36.22 3.88
C GLN A 632 2.19 -36.55 3.35
N PHE A 633 3.23 -35.86 3.85
CA PHE A 633 4.61 -36.16 3.49
C PHE A 633 5.06 -37.54 3.98
N GLU A 634 4.66 -37.98 5.17
CA GLU A 634 4.98 -39.32 5.70
C GLU A 634 4.44 -40.41 4.78
N ASN A 635 3.19 -40.26 4.31
CA ASN A 635 2.58 -41.18 3.36
C ASN A 635 3.33 -41.21 2.03
N GLU A 636 3.64 -40.04 1.46
CA GLU A 636 4.38 -39.94 0.19
C GLU A 636 5.83 -40.44 0.29
N PHE A 637 6.52 -40.15 1.39
CA PHE A 637 7.89 -40.61 1.61
C PHE A 637 7.91 -42.13 1.79
N SER A 638 6.97 -42.68 2.55
CA SER A 638 6.80 -44.13 2.70
C SER A 638 6.54 -44.80 1.35
N TYR A 639 5.58 -44.28 0.57
CA TYR A 639 5.25 -44.79 -0.76
C TYR A 639 6.45 -44.77 -1.73
N ARG A 640 7.30 -43.74 -1.65
CA ARG A 640 8.49 -43.57 -2.50
C ARG A 640 9.77 -44.20 -1.94
N GLY A 641 9.71 -44.83 -0.76
CA GLY A 641 10.89 -45.41 -0.09
C GLY A 641 11.92 -44.38 0.39
N ILE A 642 11.51 -43.12 0.60
CA ILE A 642 12.36 -42.02 1.07
C ILE A 642 12.50 -42.11 2.59
N LYS A 643 13.73 -42.23 3.08
CA LYS A 643 14.05 -42.42 4.51
C LYS A 643 14.52 -41.14 5.21
N VAL A 644 13.92 -40.00 4.86
CA VAL A 644 14.24 -38.70 5.46
C VAL A 644 13.30 -38.44 6.65
N PRO A 645 13.81 -38.08 7.84
CA PRO A 645 12.98 -37.74 8.99
C PRO A 645 12.08 -36.53 8.71
N LEU A 646 10.84 -36.58 9.21
CA LEU A 646 9.86 -35.52 9.11
C LEU A 646 9.51 -34.97 10.49
N TYR A 647 9.55 -33.65 10.63
CA TYR A 647 9.28 -32.94 11.87
C TYR A 647 8.16 -31.92 11.67
N PHE A 648 7.39 -31.67 12.73
CA PHE A 648 6.39 -30.62 12.76
C PHE A 648 6.80 -29.55 13.77
N ILE A 649 6.89 -28.30 13.31
CA ILE A 649 7.03 -27.13 14.17
C ILE A 649 5.95 -26.12 13.75
N PRO A 650 5.00 -25.76 14.63
CA PRO A 650 3.96 -24.79 14.28
C PRO A 650 4.59 -23.42 13.98
N HIS A 651 4.08 -22.73 12.97
CA HIS A 651 4.56 -21.38 12.62
C HIS A 651 4.37 -20.43 13.81
N PRO A 652 5.39 -19.65 14.22
CA PRO A 652 5.29 -18.77 15.37
C PRO A 652 4.68 -17.42 14.97
N THR A 653 4.14 -16.68 15.93
CA THR A 653 3.66 -15.32 15.72
C THR A 653 3.85 -14.48 16.99
N GLU A 654 3.68 -13.17 16.90
CA GLU A 654 3.72 -12.31 18.07
C GLU A 654 2.49 -12.55 18.95
N THR A 655 2.73 -12.95 20.20
CA THR A 655 1.67 -13.22 21.19
C THR A 655 1.38 -12.02 22.09
N ASN A 656 2.30 -11.06 22.20
CA ASN A 656 2.10 -9.81 22.94
C ASN A 656 1.37 -8.77 22.07
N VAL A 657 0.11 -9.04 21.76
CA VAL A 657 -0.72 -8.23 20.87
C VAL A 657 -2.07 -7.92 21.51
N PRO A 658 -2.72 -6.78 21.18
CA PRO A 658 -4.02 -6.44 21.73
C PRO A 658 -5.06 -7.54 21.42
N PRO A 659 -5.73 -8.12 22.43
CA PRO A 659 -6.74 -9.14 22.19
C PRO A 659 -8.05 -8.50 21.70
N PHE A 660 -8.89 -9.34 21.12
CA PHE A 660 -10.30 -9.03 20.87
C PHE A 660 -11.01 -8.65 22.17
N ASP A 661 -11.80 -7.60 22.06
CA ASP A 661 -12.58 -7.06 23.16
C ASP A 661 -14.05 -7.07 22.75
N LEU A 662 -14.80 -7.95 23.42
CA LEU A 662 -16.22 -8.15 23.16
C LEU A 662 -17.03 -6.86 23.37
N GLN A 663 -16.63 -6.01 24.33
CA GLN A 663 -17.28 -4.72 24.55
C GLN A 663 -16.95 -3.71 23.46
N LYS A 664 -15.70 -3.68 22.97
CA LYS A 664 -15.35 -2.87 21.79
C LYS A 664 -16.14 -3.31 20.56
N PHE A 665 -16.29 -4.62 20.34
CA PHE A 665 -17.12 -5.15 19.25
C PHE A 665 -18.58 -4.67 19.37
N PHE A 666 -19.21 -4.81 20.54
CA PHE A 666 -20.60 -4.37 20.72
C PHE A 666 -20.77 -2.86 20.55
N LYS A 667 -19.83 -2.06 21.07
CA LYS A 667 -19.87 -0.59 20.98
C LYS A 667 -19.53 -0.08 19.58
N ASN A 668 -18.77 -0.84 18.79
CA ASN A 668 -18.36 -0.47 17.44
C ASN A 668 -19.60 -0.22 16.54
N PRO A 669 -19.84 1.02 16.07
CA PRO A 669 -20.94 1.32 15.16
C PRO A 669 -20.68 0.81 13.74
N ASP A 670 -19.42 0.51 13.40
CA ASP A 670 -18.99 0.07 12.08
C ASP A 670 -18.41 -1.36 12.15
N LYS A 671 -19.30 -2.33 12.43
CA LYS A 671 -18.95 -3.74 12.54
C LYS A 671 -18.62 -4.31 11.16
N LYS A 672 -17.47 -4.99 11.07
CA LYS A 672 -16.99 -5.60 9.83
C LYS A 672 -16.92 -7.11 9.99
N LEU A 673 -17.28 -7.80 8.91
CA LEU A 673 -16.81 -9.15 8.63
C LEU A 673 -15.65 -9.01 7.65
N ILE A 674 -14.45 -9.46 8.03
CA ILE A 674 -13.22 -9.16 7.33
C ILE A 674 -12.62 -10.42 6.71
N ASN A 675 -12.38 -10.44 5.40
CA ASN A 675 -11.53 -11.44 4.75
C ASN A 675 -10.09 -10.92 4.63
N ILE A 676 -9.09 -11.71 5.03
CA ILE A 676 -7.69 -11.28 5.07
C ILE A 676 -6.82 -12.22 4.21
N GLY A 677 -6.13 -11.63 3.23
CA GLY A 677 -5.21 -12.33 2.33
C GLY A 677 -5.91 -13.15 1.22
N GLY A 678 -5.11 -13.76 0.34
CA GLY A 678 -5.63 -14.48 -0.84
C GLY A 678 -5.01 -15.85 -1.17
N TRP A 679 -3.82 -16.16 -0.66
CA TRP A 679 -3.17 -17.47 -0.93
C TRP A 679 -3.99 -18.64 -0.35
N LEU A 680 -4.21 -19.70 -1.15
CA LEU A 680 -4.99 -20.91 -0.82
C LEU A 680 -6.40 -20.63 -0.28
N ARG A 681 -7.03 -19.54 -0.72
CA ARG A 681 -8.38 -19.15 -0.31
C ARG A 681 -9.31 -19.09 -1.51
N ASN A 682 -10.54 -19.56 -1.33
CA ASN A 682 -11.63 -19.26 -2.26
C ASN A 682 -12.23 -17.89 -1.89
N ILE A 683 -11.62 -16.82 -2.38
CA ILE A 683 -12.07 -15.45 -2.10
C ILE A 683 -13.47 -15.20 -2.66
N PHE A 684 -13.81 -15.80 -3.80
CA PHE A 684 -15.10 -15.57 -4.46
C PHE A 684 -16.29 -15.92 -3.55
N SER A 685 -16.15 -16.93 -2.69
CA SER A 685 -17.18 -17.25 -1.69
C SER A 685 -17.54 -16.07 -0.77
N PHE A 686 -16.59 -15.19 -0.45
CA PHE A 686 -16.83 -14.00 0.36
C PHE A 686 -17.70 -12.95 -0.38
N TYR A 687 -17.53 -12.84 -1.70
CA TYR A 687 -18.41 -12.04 -2.55
C TYR A 687 -19.84 -12.61 -2.51
N GLN A 688 -19.98 -13.93 -2.51
CA GLN A 688 -21.28 -14.63 -2.55
C GLN A 688 -22.07 -14.59 -1.23
N ILE A 689 -21.43 -14.32 -0.09
CA ILE A 689 -22.13 -14.20 1.20
C ILE A 689 -23.10 -13.02 1.15
N LYS A 690 -24.38 -13.32 1.41
CA LYS A 690 -25.44 -12.32 1.62
C LYS A 690 -25.63 -12.14 3.11
N LEU A 691 -25.29 -10.96 3.63
CA LEU A 691 -25.53 -10.62 5.04
C LEU A 691 -26.93 -10.05 5.20
N GLU A 692 -27.55 -10.30 6.36
CA GLU A 692 -28.79 -9.63 6.76
C GLU A 692 -28.57 -8.11 6.92
N GLU A 693 -29.62 -7.32 6.69
CA GLU A 693 -29.55 -5.86 6.82
C GLU A 693 -29.19 -5.43 8.24
N ARG A 694 -29.66 -6.20 9.24
CA ARG A 694 -29.46 -5.92 10.67
C ARG A 694 -29.31 -7.20 11.46
N TYR A 695 -28.37 -7.17 12.39
CA TYR A 695 -28.16 -8.22 13.39
C TYR A 695 -28.47 -7.65 14.78
N THR A 696 -29.13 -8.45 15.61
CA THR A 696 -29.43 -8.06 16.98
C THR A 696 -28.30 -8.49 17.90
N PHE A 697 -27.66 -7.54 18.58
CA PHE A 697 -26.64 -7.84 19.57
C PHE A 697 -27.11 -7.57 21.00
N PHE A 698 -26.87 -8.51 21.92
CA PHE A 698 -27.26 -8.38 23.33
C PHE A 698 -26.04 -8.01 24.19
N SER A 699 -25.99 -6.78 24.70
CA SER A 699 -25.00 -6.37 25.69
C SER A 699 -25.53 -6.61 27.12
N ASN A 700 -25.09 -7.69 27.78
CA ASN A 700 -24.72 -7.65 29.21
C ASN A 700 -24.23 -8.99 29.78
N GLN A 701 -23.29 -8.83 30.73
CA GLN A 701 -22.50 -9.78 31.52
C GLN A 701 -23.30 -10.76 32.43
N GLU A 702 -24.60 -10.97 32.20
CA GLU A 702 -25.41 -11.95 32.97
C GLU A 702 -26.01 -13.07 32.11
N PHE A 703 -25.62 -13.17 30.85
CA PHE A 703 -25.79 -14.41 30.10
C PHE A 703 -24.51 -15.25 30.16
N ALA A 704 -24.04 -15.53 31.38
CA ALA A 704 -23.59 -16.87 31.67
C ALA A 704 -24.80 -17.81 31.46
N ASN A 705 -24.99 -18.21 30.20
CA ASN A 705 -25.88 -19.26 29.76
C ASN A 705 -27.38 -19.18 30.13
N PRO A 706 -28.23 -18.63 29.23
CA PRO A 706 -29.60 -19.11 29.16
C PRO A 706 -29.62 -20.54 28.62
N PHE A 707 -28.71 -20.89 27.69
CA PHE A 707 -28.65 -22.22 27.12
C PHE A 707 -28.15 -23.26 28.12
N GLU A 708 -27.02 -23.11 28.83
CA GLU A 708 -26.68 -24.12 29.86
C GLU A 708 -27.67 -24.18 31.03
N ASN A 709 -28.33 -23.10 31.47
CA ASN A 709 -29.34 -23.23 32.54
C ASN A 709 -30.67 -23.83 32.05
N ILE A 710 -31.05 -23.64 30.78
CA ILE A 710 -32.20 -24.32 30.15
C ILE A 710 -31.85 -25.78 29.81
N ILE A 711 -30.59 -26.06 29.46
CA ILE A 711 -30.04 -27.40 29.18
C ILE A 711 -29.85 -28.19 30.48
N LYS A 712 -29.44 -27.56 31.58
CA LYS A 712 -29.25 -28.21 32.89
C LYS A 712 -30.56 -28.42 33.66
N ASN A 713 -31.58 -27.58 33.47
CA ASN A 713 -32.83 -27.65 34.25
C ASN A 713 -34.05 -28.26 33.54
N ASN A 714 -33.93 -28.85 32.35
CA ASN A 714 -35.07 -29.50 31.70
C ASN A 714 -34.85 -30.99 31.44
N ASN A 715 -35.67 -31.82 32.10
CA ASN A 715 -35.88 -33.27 31.89
C ASN A 715 -36.22 -33.68 30.43
N ILE A 716 -36.31 -32.72 29.52
CA ILE A 716 -36.76 -32.88 28.14
C ILE A 716 -35.64 -33.46 27.24
N MET A 717 -34.38 -33.03 27.42
CA MET A 717 -33.27 -33.56 26.61
C MET A 717 -32.87 -34.98 27.01
N THR A 718 -32.99 -35.34 28.30
CA THR A 718 -32.81 -36.71 28.77
C THR A 718 -33.87 -37.64 28.15
N HIS A 719 -35.11 -37.18 28.02
CA HIS A 719 -36.18 -37.90 27.32
C HIS A 719 -35.89 -38.09 25.82
N PHE A 720 -35.44 -37.03 25.12
CA PHE A 720 -35.12 -37.12 23.70
C PHE A 720 -33.84 -37.93 23.42
N HIS A 721 -32.84 -37.88 24.29
CA HIS A 721 -31.63 -38.69 24.19
C HIS A 721 -31.94 -40.18 24.39
N ASN A 722 -32.82 -40.52 25.35
CA ASN A 722 -33.27 -41.89 25.55
C ASN A 722 -34.13 -42.39 24.38
N GLN A 723 -34.97 -41.54 23.78
CA GLN A 723 -35.70 -41.90 22.56
C GLN A 723 -34.78 -42.09 21.35
N TYR A 724 -33.77 -41.23 21.15
CA TYR A 724 -32.79 -41.39 20.08
C TYR A 724 -32.01 -42.70 20.23
N LYS A 725 -31.50 -43.02 21.43
CA LYS A 725 -30.84 -44.32 21.68
C LYS A 725 -31.75 -45.52 21.40
N LYS A 726 -33.05 -45.40 21.70
CA LYS A 726 -34.04 -46.44 21.38
C LYS A 726 -34.25 -46.57 19.87
N ILE A 727 -34.28 -45.48 19.11
CA ILE A 727 -34.35 -45.48 17.63
C ILE A 727 -33.07 -46.07 17.03
N GLU A 728 -31.91 -45.80 17.62
CA GLU A 728 -30.63 -46.32 17.15
C GLU A 728 -30.50 -47.84 17.30
N SER A 729 -31.20 -48.42 18.30
CA SER A 729 -31.19 -49.85 18.62
C SER A 729 -32.00 -50.74 17.66
N TYR A 730 -32.76 -50.17 16.72
CA TYR A 730 -33.47 -50.95 15.70
C TYR A 730 -32.49 -51.44 14.61
N LYS A 731 -32.58 -52.72 14.25
CA LYS A 731 -31.71 -53.37 13.25
C LYS A 731 -32.20 -53.19 11.81
N ASP A 732 -33.49 -52.93 11.62
CA ASP A 732 -34.08 -52.67 10.31
C ASP A 732 -33.91 -51.20 9.92
N ASN A 733 -33.23 -50.96 8.80
CA ASN A 733 -32.90 -49.62 8.31
C ASN A 733 -34.12 -48.83 7.82
N GLU A 734 -35.16 -49.49 7.29
CA GLU A 734 -36.36 -48.81 6.80
C GLU A 734 -37.23 -48.33 7.97
N GLU A 735 -37.40 -49.18 8.98
CA GLU A 735 -38.13 -48.84 10.20
C GLU A 735 -37.39 -47.76 11.01
N LYS A 736 -36.05 -47.85 11.08
CA LYS A 736 -35.18 -46.87 11.74
C LYS A 736 -35.28 -45.50 11.08
N ASN A 737 -35.23 -45.42 9.75
CA ASN A 737 -35.34 -44.16 9.01
C ASN A 737 -36.73 -43.52 9.16
N THR A 738 -37.78 -44.33 9.19
CA THR A 738 -39.15 -43.88 9.39
C THR A 738 -39.34 -43.28 10.79
N LYS A 739 -38.87 -43.99 11.83
CA LYS A 739 -38.93 -43.50 13.21
C LYS A 739 -38.03 -42.31 13.47
N PHE A 740 -36.87 -42.24 12.80
CA PHE A 740 -35.98 -41.09 12.85
C PHE A 740 -36.63 -39.84 12.23
N SER A 741 -37.34 -39.99 11.10
CA SER A 741 -38.08 -38.91 10.46
C SER A 741 -39.25 -38.40 11.32
N GLN A 742 -39.98 -39.30 11.99
CA GLN A 742 -41.02 -38.93 12.96
C GLN A 742 -40.45 -38.20 14.18
N PHE A 743 -39.31 -38.67 14.71
CA PHE A 743 -38.58 -38.02 15.80
C PHE A 743 -38.13 -36.60 15.42
N LEU A 744 -37.59 -36.41 14.21
CA LEU A 744 -37.20 -35.09 13.70
C LEU A 744 -38.40 -34.13 13.56
N ASN A 745 -39.57 -34.63 13.17
CA ASN A 745 -40.80 -33.83 13.10
C ASN A 745 -41.33 -33.43 14.48
N ILE A 746 -41.22 -34.31 15.48
CA ILE A 746 -41.54 -33.99 16.87
C ILE A 746 -40.57 -32.95 17.43
N LEU A 747 -39.26 -33.08 17.12
CA LEU A 747 -38.22 -32.11 17.48
C LEU A 747 -38.45 -30.73 16.84
N LYS A 748 -38.87 -30.68 15.57
CA LYS A 748 -39.27 -29.45 14.89
C LYS A 748 -40.49 -28.79 15.55
N ARG A 749 -41.50 -29.57 15.95
CA ARG A 749 -42.68 -29.06 16.67
C ARG A 749 -42.36 -28.59 18.09
N ALA A 750 -41.47 -29.29 18.80
CA ALA A 750 -40.99 -28.90 20.12
C ALA A 750 -40.19 -27.58 20.07
N LYS A 751 -39.32 -27.41 19.06
CA LYS A 751 -38.63 -26.13 18.79
C LYS A 751 -39.63 -24.98 18.57
N SER A 752 -40.70 -25.20 17.80
CA SER A 752 -41.75 -24.19 17.57
C SER A 752 -42.48 -23.78 18.86
N CYS A 753 -42.79 -24.74 19.74
CA CYS A 753 -43.49 -24.47 21.01
C CYS A 753 -42.60 -23.76 22.05
N VAL A 754 -41.31 -24.14 22.14
CA VAL A 754 -40.32 -23.46 22.99
C VAL A 754 -40.07 -22.04 22.48
N VAL A 755 -39.97 -21.83 21.16
CA VAL A 755 -39.83 -20.49 20.57
C VAL A 755 -41.04 -19.61 20.87
N LYS A 756 -42.28 -20.13 20.80
CA LYS A 756 -43.49 -19.40 21.17
C LYS A 756 -43.52 -19.00 22.66
N LYS A 757 -43.14 -19.90 23.56
CA LYS A 757 -43.11 -19.64 25.01
C LYS A 757 -41.98 -18.67 25.40
N THR A 758 -40.85 -18.72 24.69
CA THR A 758 -39.75 -17.74 24.79
C THR A 758 -40.17 -16.36 24.27
N LEU A 759 -41.02 -16.29 23.23
CA LEU A 759 -41.59 -15.02 22.74
C LEU A 759 -42.61 -14.41 23.70
N GLU A 760 -43.39 -15.22 24.43
CA GLU A 760 -44.27 -14.72 25.50
C GLU A 760 -43.48 -14.22 26.72
N LEU A 761 -42.41 -14.92 27.10
CA LEU A 761 -41.50 -14.46 28.16
C LEU A 761 -40.72 -13.19 27.77
N LYS A 762 -40.41 -12.98 26.48
CA LYS A 762 -39.83 -11.75 25.93
C LYS A 762 -40.72 -10.50 26.10
N LYS A 763 -42.04 -10.66 26.22
CA LYS A 763 -42.97 -9.52 26.41
C LYS A 763 -43.12 -9.09 27.87
N LEU A 764 -42.81 -9.97 28.82
CA LEU A 764 -43.13 -9.76 30.24
C LEU A 764 -41.96 -9.24 31.08
N ASN A 765 -40.72 -9.26 30.57
CA ASN A 765 -39.57 -8.70 31.26
C ASN A 765 -38.52 -8.27 30.22
N LEU A 766 -38.22 -6.97 30.12
CA LEU A 766 -36.85 -6.39 30.14
C LEU A 766 -36.78 -5.03 29.44
N ASN A 767 -36.58 -3.98 30.25
CA ASN A 767 -35.86 -2.76 29.87
C ASN A 767 -34.38 -3.11 29.55
N ARG A 768 -34.11 -3.81 28.44
CA ARG A 768 -32.75 -4.09 27.95
C ARG A 768 -32.53 -3.38 26.61
N VAL A 769 -31.34 -2.79 26.45
CA VAL A 769 -30.90 -2.12 25.22
C VAL A 769 -30.74 -3.18 24.13
N ILE A 770 -31.74 -3.31 23.27
CA ILE A 770 -31.67 -4.06 22.01
C ILE A 770 -30.98 -3.13 21.01
N ARG A 771 -29.76 -3.48 20.59
CA ARG A 771 -29.06 -2.75 19.53
C ARG A 771 -29.08 -3.58 18.26
N GLU A 772 -29.77 -3.08 17.25
CA GLU A 772 -29.67 -3.59 15.89
C GLU A 772 -28.51 -2.89 15.20
N ASP A 773 -27.50 -3.65 14.78
CA ASP A 773 -26.35 -3.11 14.05
C ASP A 773 -26.20 -3.80 12.69
N LYS A 774 -25.67 -3.07 11.71
CA LYS A 774 -25.28 -3.61 10.40
C LYS A 774 -23.87 -4.19 10.49
N ILE A 775 -23.64 -5.31 9.82
CA ILE A 775 -22.29 -5.81 9.52
C ILE A 775 -22.03 -5.59 8.03
N ARG A 776 -20.88 -5.01 7.68
CA ARG A 776 -20.45 -4.87 6.29
C ARG A 776 -19.25 -5.76 5.96
N LYS A 777 -19.14 -6.18 4.70
CA LYS A 777 -18.06 -7.03 4.21
C LYS A 777 -16.84 -6.18 3.83
N VAL A 778 -15.67 -6.58 4.31
CA VAL A 778 -14.40 -5.90 4.02
C VAL A 778 -13.35 -6.92 3.64
N ILE A 779 -12.64 -6.68 2.54
CA ILE A 779 -11.43 -7.40 2.19
C ILE A 779 -10.25 -6.56 2.65
N LEU A 780 -9.30 -7.20 3.32
CA LEU A 780 -7.99 -6.62 3.59
C LEU A 780 -6.94 -7.30 2.71
N LYS A 781 -6.47 -6.56 1.71
CA LYS A 781 -5.46 -6.99 0.74
C LYS A 781 -4.05 -6.71 1.31
N GLY A 782 -3.19 -7.72 1.30
CA GLY A 782 -1.77 -7.55 1.64
C GLY A 782 -0.98 -6.89 0.51
N LYS A 783 0.29 -6.56 0.76
CA LYS A 783 1.18 -6.05 -0.30
C LYS A 783 1.36 -7.11 -1.39
N TYR A 784 1.37 -6.68 -2.66
CA TYR A 784 1.58 -7.56 -3.83
C TYR A 784 0.56 -8.70 -3.98
N MET A 785 -0.69 -8.46 -3.60
CA MET A 785 -1.79 -9.45 -3.69
C MET A 785 -2.81 -9.13 -4.78
N ASP A 786 -2.51 -8.22 -5.70
CA ASP A 786 -3.45 -7.78 -6.76
C ASP A 786 -3.90 -8.94 -7.65
N ASN A 787 -3.09 -10.00 -7.78
CA ASN A 787 -3.42 -11.19 -8.56
C ASN A 787 -4.51 -12.09 -7.93
N TYR A 788 -4.92 -11.84 -6.69
CA TYR A 788 -5.96 -12.62 -6.01
C TYR A 788 -7.34 -11.93 -6.01
N PHE A 789 -7.40 -10.64 -6.34
CA PHE A 789 -8.61 -9.83 -6.25
C PHE A 789 -8.93 -9.19 -7.61
N PRO A 790 -10.21 -8.94 -7.92
CA PRO A 790 -10.56 -8.18 -9.13
C PRO A 790 -9.95 -6.77 -9.06
N THR A 791 -9.50 -6.27 -10.21
CA THR A 791 -9.06 -4.88 -10.37
C THR A 791 -10.25 -3.92 -10.30
N HIS A 792 -10.01 -2.64 -10.02
CA HIS A 792 -11.08 -1.63 -9.98
C HIS A 792 -11.88 -1.55 -11.30
N GLU A 793 -11.22 -1.79 -12.44
CA GLU A 793 -11.82 -1.80 -13.79
C GLU A 793 -12.39 -3.18 -14.19
N PHE A 794 -12.46 -4.17 -13.27
CA PHE A 794 -12.81 -5.55 -13.64
C PHE A 794 -14.22 -5.67 -14.24
N ILE A 795 -15.21 -5.01 -13.63
CA ILE A 795 -16.61 -5.07 -14.10
C ILE A 795 -16.76 -4.41 -15.47
N GLU A 796 -16.09 -3.27 -15.67
CA GLU A 796 -16.10 -2.54 -16.95
C GLU A 796 -15.47 -3.38 -18.06
N LYS A 797 -14.24 -3.87 -17.86
CA LYS A 797 -13.54 -4.72 -18.86
C LYS A 797 -14.30 -6.02 -19.15
N LEU A 798 -14.91 -6.61 -18.13
CA LEU A 798 -15.73 -7.82 -18.30
C LEU A 798 -16.99 -7.51 -19.11
N SER A 799 -17.63 -6.36 -18.86
CA SER A 799 -18.80 -5.90 -19.62
C SER A 799 -18.44 -5.70 -21.10
N ASP A 800 -17.35 -5.00 -21.39
CA ASP A 800 -16.90 -4.76 -22.77
C ASP A 800 -16.62 -6.06 -23.53
N PHE A 801 -15.85 -6.95 -22.90
CA PHE A 801 -15.53 -8.26 -23.48
C PHE A 801 -16.79 -9.08 -23.76
N ILE A 802 -17.77 -9.03 -22.86
CA ILE A 802 -19.01 -9.78 -22.99
C ILE A 802 -19.93 -9.19 -24.06
N VAL A 803 -20.01 -7.87 -24.18
CA VAL A 803 -20.76 -7.20 -25.26
C VAL A 803 -20.17 -7.57 -26.62
N GLU A 804 -18.84 -7.58 -26.75
CA GLU A 804 -18.16 -8.02 -27.97
C GLU A 804 -18.50 -9.48 -28.30
N LEU A 805 -18.45 -10.36 -27.30
CA LEU A 805 -18.75 -11.77 -27.46
C LEU A 805 -20.24 -12.02 -27.82
N ASP A 806 -21.17 -11.32 -27.16
CA ASP A 806 -22.60 -11.41 -27.45
C ASP A 806 -22.89 -10.99 -28.90
N ASN A 807 -22.32 -9.88 -29.35
CA ASN A 807 -22.47 -9.40 -30.73
C ASN A 807 -21.89 -10.38 -31.76
N SER A 808 -20.78 -11.06 -31.44
CA SER A 808 -20.13 -12.02 -32.35
C SER A 808 -20.89 -13.34 -32.55
N THR A 809 -21.80 -13.68 -31.63
CA THR A 809 -22.51 -14.97 -31.62
C THR A 809 -23.96 -14.87 -32.11
N GLN A 810 -24.40 -13.68 -32.53
CA GLN A 810 -25.76 -13.47 -33.01
C GLN A 810 -26.01 -14.13 -34.37
N ASN A 811 -27.14 -14.82 -34.47
CA ASN A 811 -27.66 -15.33 -35.72
C ASN A 811 -28.53 -14.23 -36.36
N PRO A 812 -28.29 -13.80 -37.60
CA PRO A 812 -28.97 -12.63 -38.20
C PRO A 812 -30.50 -12.74 -38.29
N ASP A 813 -31.08 -13.93 -38.08
CA ASP A 813 -32.52 -14.19 -38.14
C ASP A 813 -33.26 -14.08 -36.79
N SER A 814 -32.58 -13.88 -35.66
CA SER A 814 -33.24 -13.73 -34.35
C SER A 814 -33.67 -12.29 -34.07
N LYS A 815 -34.57 -11.75 -34.90
CA LYS A 815 -35.21 -10.43 -34.69
C LYS A 815 -36.57 -10.54 -33.99
N PHE A 816 -36.67 -11.23 -32.86
CA PHE A 816 -37.86 -11.15 -32.03
C PHE A 816 -37.47 -11.17 -30.55
N CYS A 817 -37.78 -10.07 -29.86
CA CYS A 817 -37.70 -9.80 -28.42
C CYS A 817 -36.40 -9.20 -27.84
N SER A 818 -36.18 -7.89 -28.04
CA SER A 818 -36.01 -6.92 -26.94
C SER A 818 -35.96 -5.48 -27.48
N GLN A 819 -37.04 -4.74 -27.26
CA GLN A 819 -37.05 -3.27 -27.29
C GLN A 819 -36.68 -2.83 -25.87
N ASP A 820 -35.57 -2.10 -25.73
CA ASP A 820 -35.17 -1.18 -24.65
C ASP A 820 -33.63 -1.15 -24.68
N GLY A 821 -33.03 0.04 -24.80
CA GLY A 821 -31.61 0.26 -25.17
C GLY A 821 -30.56 -0.34 -24.23
N ILE A 822 -30.44 -1.66 -24.22
CA ILE A 822 -29.51 -2.46 -23.42
C ILE A 822 -28.45 -3.06 -24.36
N THR A 823 -27.18 -2.92 -24.00
CA THR A 823 -25.98 -3.28 -24.79
C THR A 823 -25.76 -4.80 -24.95
N VAL A 824 -26.48 -5.64 -24.21
CA VAL A 824 -26.40 -7.11 -24.25
C VAL A 824 -27.80 -7.67 -24.54
N ASN A 825 -27.94 -8.42 -25.63
CA ASN A 825 -29.21 -8.98 -26.09
C ASN A 825 -29.47 -10.38 -25.52
N ASN A 826 -28.41 -11.15 -25.24
CA ASN A 826 -28.57 -12.47 -24.63
C ASN A 826 -28.98 -12.36 -23.16
N ASN A 827 -30.18 -12.83 -22.86
CA ASN A 827 -30.78 -12.75 -21.54
C ASN A 827 -30.01 -13.51 -20.44
N TRP A 828 -29.36 -14.63 -20.79
CA TRP A 828 -28.52 -15.37 -19.84
C TRP A 828 -27.28 -14.56 -19.46
N ILE A 829 -26.64 -13.93 -20.46
CA ILE A 829 -25.47 -13.06 -20.26
C ILE A 829 -25.86 -11.84 -19.43
N ARG A 830 -26.99 -11.21 -19.72
CA ARG A 830 -27.51 -10.07 -18.97
C ARG A 830 -27.68 -10.39 -17.48
N HIS A 831 -28.40 -11.46 -17.14
CA HIS A 831 -28.60 -11.84 -15.73
C HIS A 831 -27.30 -12.27 -15.04
N MET A 832 -26.35 -12.86 -15.77
CA MET A 832 -25.01 -13.15 -15.24
C MET A 832 -24.26 -11.86 -14.88
N MET A 833 -24.30 -10.85 -15.75
CA MET A 833 -23.66 -9.55 -15.50
C MET A 833 -24.29 -8.83 -14.31
N GLU A 834 -25.62 -8.75 -14.26
CA GLU A 834 -26.35 -8.19 -13.11
C GLU A 834 -25.94 -8.87 -11.80
N TYR A 835 -25.82 -10.20 -11.82
CA TYR A 835 -25.38 -10.97 -10.65
C TYR A 835 -23.93 -10.63 -10.24
N ILE A 836 -22.98 -10.59 -11.19
CA ILE A 836 -21.57 -10.29 -10.91
C ILE A 836 -21.39 -8.85 -10.39
N THR A 837 -22.09 -7.88 -10.97
CA THR A 837 -22.10 -6.49 -10.49
C THR A 837 -22.63 -6.42 -9.05
N HIS A 838 -23.78 -7.06 -8.79
CA HIS A 838 -24.37 -7.10 -7.45
C HIS A 838 -23.46 -7.74 -6.38
N LEU A 839 -22.67 -8.75 -6.75
CA LEU A 839 -21.67 -9.35 -5.85
C LEU A 839 -20.58 -8.35 -5.42
N SER A 840 -20.32 -7.33 -6.24
CA SER A 840 -19.24 -6.35 -6.05
C SER A 840 -19.70 -5.08 -5.31
N ASP A 841 -20.95 -4.65 -5.47
CA ASP A 841 -21.48 -3.36 -4.96
C ASP A 841 -21.50 -3.19 -3.43
N ASN A 842 -21.34 -4.28 -2.66
CA ASN A 842 -21.47 -4.30 -1.20
C ASN A 842 -20.19 -4.73 -0.47
N LEU A 843 -19.03 -4.45 -1.07
CA LEU A 843 -17.73 -4.89 -0.58
C LEU A 843 -16.71 -3.74 -0.58
N GLU A 844 -16.10 -3.47 0.57
CA GLU A 844 -14.95 -2.56 0.65
C GLU A 844 -13.65 -3.36 0.53
N ILE A 845 -12.70 -2.92 -0.30
CA ILE A 845 -11.35 -3.49 -0.36
C ILE A 845 -10.39 -2.46 0.24
N LEU A 846 -9.75 -2.83 1.35
CA LEU A 846 -8.70 -2.07 2.01
C LEU A 846 -7.33 -2.56 1.53
N ASP A 847 -6.43 -1.62 1.23
CA ASP A 847 -5.01 -1.91 1.02
C ASP A 847 -4.29 -2.25 2.33
N ALA A 848 -3.02 -2.64 2.22
CA ALA A 848 -2.21 -3.07 3.36
C ALA A 848 -2.16 -2.01 4.47
N LEU A 849 -2.56 -2.41 5.68
CA LEU A 849 -2.55 -1.57 6.88
C LEU A 849 -1.20 -1.65 7.61
N ASP A 850 -0.85 -0.60 8.35
CA ASP A 850 0.22 -0.69 9.34
C ASP A 850 -0.17 -1.62 10.50
N ASN A 851 0.83 -2.11 11.22
CA ASN A 851 0.62 -3.06 12.32
C ASN A 851 -0.38 -2.52 13.37
N LYS A 852 -0.27 -1.27 13.79
CA LYS A 852 -1.13 -0.74 14.86
C LYS A 852 -2.59 -0.70 14.41
N THR A 853 -2.85 -0.25 13.19
CA THR A 853 -4.19 -0.20 12.61
C THR A 853 -4.75 -1.61 12.37
N TYR A 854 -3.91 -2.55 11.93
CA TYR A 854 -4.28 -3.96 11.78
C TYR A 854 -4.72 -4.59 13.12
N ASP A 855 -3.99 -4.36 14.21
CA ASP A 855 -4.38 -4.87 15.53
C ASP A 855 -5.70 -4.27 15.99
N ASP A 856 -5.83 -2.94 15.91
CA ASP A 856 -7.05 -2.27 16.35
C ASP A 856 -8.28 -2.78 15.58
N LEU A 857 -8.12 -3.02 14.27
CA LEU A 857 -9.14 -3.62 13.43
C LEU A 857 -9.59 -4.99 13.96
N LEU A 858 -8.63 -5.88 14.29
CA LEU A 858 -8.92 -7.22 14.82
C LEU A 858 -9.44 -7.22 16.27
N THR A 859 -9.26 -6.13 17.02
CA THR A 859 -9.79 -6.07 18.40
C THR A 859 -11.30 -5.92 18.48
N LYS A 860 -11.96 -5.50 17.40
CA LYS A 860 -13.35 -5.03 17.42
C LYS A 860 -14.21 -5.50 16.24
N ASN A 861 -13.71 -6.45 15.45
CA ASN A 861 -14.38 -6.99 14.26
C ASN A 861 -14.19 -8.51 14.16
N LEU A 862 -14.96 -9.14 13.27
CA LEU A 862 -14.92 -10.58 13.03
C LEU A 862 -14.14 -10.88 11.75
N VAL A 863 -13.48 -12.03 11.71
CA VAL A 863 -12.76 -12.49 10.51
C VAL A 863 -13.52 -13.60 9.83
N PHE A 864 -13.47 -13.66 8.50
CA PHE A 864 -13.99 -14.76 7.69
C PHE A 864 -12.89 -15.32 6.79
N LEU A 865 -12.84 -16.64 6.64
CA LEU A 865 -12.01 -17.31 5.65
C LEU A 865 -12.74 -18.49 5.01
N ASN A 866 -12.47 -18.72 3.72
CA ASN A 866 -12.76 -19.97 3.04
C ASN A 866 -11.48 -20.54 2.44
N LEU A 867 -10.92 -21.55 3.10
CA LEU A 867 -9.66 -22.18 2.71
C LEU A 867 -9.92 -23.29 1.69
N VAL A 868 -9.15 -23.29 0.61
CA VAL A 868 -9.06 -24.42 -0.32
C VAL A 868 -8.24 -25.54 0.33
N ASP A 869 -7.09 -25.18 0.90
CA ASP A 869 -6.20 -26.05 1.68
C ASP A 869 -5.33 -25.16 2.60
N GLY A 870 -4.52 -25.74 3.48
CA GLY A 870 -3.57 -24.97 4.28
C GLY A 870 -2.67 -25.81 5.19
N SER A 871 -1.49 -25.29 5.50
CA SER A 871 -0.58 -25.85 6.51
C SER A 871 -0.43 -24.87 7.67
N ALA A 872 0.31 -23.79 7.49
CA ALA A 872 0.27 -22.63 8.39
C ALA A 872 -0.58 -21.52 7.78
N VAL A 873 -1.70 -21.20 8.41
CA VAL A 873 -2.57 -20.10 7.99
C VAL A 873 -2.35 -18.92 8.94
N ASN A 874 -1.52 -17.96 8.54
CA ASN A 874 -1.15 -16.81 9.38
C ASN A 874 -2.38 -16.09 9.97
N THR A 875 -3.41 -15.84 9.16
CA THR A 875 -4.64 -15.19 9.64
C THR A 875 -5.34 -15.98 10.75
N VAL A 876 -5.35 -17.32 10.69
CA VAL A 876 -5.94 -18.16 11.74
C VAL A 876 -5.11 -18.04 13.02
N LEU A 877 -3.77 -18.08 12.90
CA LEU A 877 -2.86 -17.90 14.04
C LEU A 877 -2.99 -16.51 14.66
N GLU A 878 -3.04 -15.46 13.83
CA GLU A 878 -3.20 -14.07 14.25
C GLU A 878 -4.52 -13.85 15.00
N CYS A 879 -5.62 -14.46 14.52
CA CYS A 879 -6.91 -14.46 15.21
C CYS A 879 -6.86 -15.27 16.51
N PHE A 880 -6.23 -16.44 16.49
CA PHE A 880 -6.10 -17.31 17.65
C PHE A 880 -5.36 -16.63 18.81
N VAL A 881 -4.19 -16.02 18.56
CA VAL A 881 -3.42 -15.34 19.62
C VAL A 881 -4.10 -14.08 20.15
N ARG A 882 -4.92 -13.42 19.32
CA ARG A 882 -5.75 -12.27 19.72
C ARG A 882 -7.09 -12.69 20.34
N ASN A 883 -7.46 -13.96 20.27
CA ASN A 883 -8.79 -14.44 20.61
C ASN A 883 -9.90 -13.75 19.77
N THR A 884 -9.57 -13.31 18.56
CA THR A 884 -10.51 -12.69 17.61
C THR A 884 -11.35 -13.77 16.94
N PRO A 885 -12.69 -13.76 17.12
CA PRO A 885 -13.55 -14.76 16.50
C PRO A 885 -13.40 -14.77 14.97
N ILE A 886 -13.18 -15.97 14.44
CA ILE A 886 -12.96 -16.23 13.02
C ILE A 886 -13.98 -17.26 12.53
N ILE A 887 -14.70 -16.93 11.47
CA ILE A 887 -15.65 -17.82 10.80
C ILE A 887 -14.88 -18.51 9.67
N VAL A 888 -14.67 -19.82 9.77
CA VAL A 888 -13.79 -20.55 8.86
C VAL A 888 -14.34 -21.94 8.55
N ASN A 889 -14.14 -22.42 7.33
CA ASN A 889 -14.52 -23.78 6.98
C ASN A 889 -13.66 -24.79 7.75
N ARG A 890 -14.23 -25.94 8.09
CA ARG A 890 -13.52 -26.94 8.89
C ARG A 890 -12.42 -27.61 8.06
N HIS A 891 -11.17 -27.30 8.37
CA HIS A 891 -9.97 -27.82 7.72
C HIS A 891 -9.01 -28.46 8.74
N PRO A 892 -8.35 -29.61 8.48
CA PRO A 892 -7.49 -30.30 9.46
C PRO A 892 -6.43 -29.39 10.12
N ALA A 893 -5.67 -28.63 9.32
CA ALA A 893 -4.67 -27.70 9.86
C ALA A 893 -5.27 -26.55 10.71
N VAL A 894 -6.54 -26.19 10.48
CA VAL A 894 -7.25 -25.19 11.31
C VAL A 894 -7.72 -25.83 12.62
N VAL A 895 -8.16 -27.09 12.57
CA VAL A 895 -8.57 -27.87 13.74
C VAL A 895 -7.39 -28.09 14.70
N GLU A 896 -6.16 -28.23 14.19
CA GLU A 896 -4.95 -28.26 15.03
C GLU A 896 -4.77 -27.00 15.88
N ILE A 897 -5.20 -25.84 15.37
CA ILE A 897 -5.03 -24.54 16.04
C ILE A 897 -6.23 -24.21 16.93
N LEU A 898 -7.44 -24.31 16.40
CA LEU A 898 -8.67 -23.87 17.07
C LEU A 898 -9.34 -25.01 17.86
N GLY A 899 -8.98 -26.27 17.62
CA GLY A 899 -9.57 -27.45 18.26
C GLY A 899 -10.91 -27.88 17.66
N GLU A 900 -11.25 -29.15 17.86
CA GLU A 900 -12.43 -29.80 17.26
C GLU A 900 -13.77 -29.15 17.60
N ASN A 901 -13.86 -28.54 18.79
CA ASN A 901 -15.10 -27.97 19.33
C ASN A 901 -15.24 -26.46 19.08
N TYR A 902 -14.41 -25.87 18.22
CA TYR A 902 -14.51 -24.45 17.92
C TYR A 902 -15.87 -24.11 17.28
N PRO A 903 -16.63 -23.14 17.81
CA PRO A 903 -18.06 -23.02 17.50
C PRO A 903 -18.39 -22.23 16.22
N LEU A 904 -17.40 -21.61 15.57
CA LEU A 904 -17.57 -20.83 14.33
C LEU A 904 -17.07 -21.55 13.08
N TYR A 905 -16.98 -22.89 13.14
CA TYR A 905 -16.86 -23.68 11.92
C TYR A 905 -18.15 -23.67 11.11
N TYR A 906 -18.03 -23.46 9.80
CA TYR A 906 -19.14 -23.65 8.86
C TYR A 906 -18.84 -24.78 7.88
N ARG A 907 -19.88 -25.33 7.25
CA ARG A 907 -19.75 -26.30 6.16
C ARG A 907 -19.90 -25.64 4.80
N ASP A 908 -20.86 -24.74 4.70
CA ASP A 908 -21.12 -23.91 3.54
C ASP A 908 -21.18 -22.44 3.95
N TYR A 909 -20.66 -21.54 3.11
CA TYR A 909 -20.63 -20.11 3.40
C TYR A 909 -22.04 -19.50 3.48
N TYR A 910 -23.08 -20.17 2.96
CA TYR A 910 -24.48 -19.78 3.18
C TYR A 910 -24.93 -19.86 4.66
N GLU A 911 -24.20 -20.58 5.52
CA GLU A 911 -24.49 -20.69 6.96
C GLU A 911 -24.02 -19.45 7.76
N VAL A 912 -23.14 -18.64 7.18
CA VAL A 912 -22.49 -17.50 7.87
C VAL A 912 -23.48 -16.48 8.46
N PRO A 913 -24.55 -16.06 7.76
CA PRO A 913 -25.52 -15.12 8.33
C PRO A 913 -26.17 -15.68 9.60
N GLY A 914 -26.55 -16.96 9.60
CA GLY A 914 -27.12 -17.62 10.77
C GLY A 914 -26.16 -17.74 11.95
N LEU A 915 -24.85 -17.86 11.70
CA LEU A 915 -23.82 -17.80 12.75
C LEU A 915 -23.71 -16.40 13.37
N LEU A 916 -23.85 -15.35 12.55
CA LEU A 916 -23.76 -13.95 12.98
C LEU A 916 -25.00 -13.49 13.77
N GLU A 917 -26.17 -14.08 13.55
CA GLU A 917 -27.40 -13.81 14.33
C GLU A 917 -27.27 -14.24 15.80
N ASN A 918 -26.39 -15.20 16.11
CA ASN A 918 -26.24 -15.74 17.45
C ASN A 918 -25.03 -15.13 18.18
N THR A 919 -25.26 -14.03 18.88
CA THR A 919 -24.19 -13.37 19.66
C THR A 919 -23.52 -14.27 20.69
N GLY A 920 -24.25 -15.25 21.25
CA GLY A 920 -23.70 -16.20 22.22
C GLY A 920 -22.62 -17.09 21.61
N ILE A 921 -22.70 -17.39 20.31
CA ILE A 921 -21.69 -18.19 19.60
C ILE A 921 -20.40 -17.38 19.40
N ILE A 922 -20.50 -16.09 19.08
CA ILE A 922 -19.33 -15.19 18.93
C ILE A 922 -18.56 -15.08 20.26
N GLU A 923 -19.28 -14.86 21.36
CA GLU A 923 -18.69 -14.85 22.70
C GLU A 923 -18.08 -16.20 23.06
N SER A 924 -18.77 -17.31 22.78
CA SER A 924 -18.25 -18.66 23.02
C SER A 924 -16.97 -18.93 22.24
N ALA A 925 -16.86 -18.46 21.00
CA ALA A 925 -15.66 -18.58 20.18
C ALA A 925 -14.48 -17.80 20.79
N HIS A 926 -14.72 -16.56 21.21
CA HIS A 926 -13.74 -15.73 21.90
C HIS A 926 -13.24 -16.41 23.18
N LEU A 927 -14.15 -16.86 24.03
CA LEU A 927 -13.83 -17.52 25.30
C LEU A 927 -13.08 -18.84 25.08
N HIS A 928 -13.49 -19.64 24.09
CA HIS A 928 -12.82 -20.88 23.72
C HIS A 928 -11.34 -20.63 23.43
N MET A 929 -11.03 -19.72 22.49
CA MET A 929 -9.64 -19.40 22.17
C MET A 929 -8.89 -18.81 23.36
N LYS A 930 -9.53 -17.97 24.17
CA LYS A 930 -8.92 -17.36 25.36
C LYS A 930 -8.42 -18.39 26.38
N THR A 931 -9.05 -19.56 26.46
CA THR A 931 -8.66 -20.64 27.39
C THR A 931 -7.54 -21.56 26.87
N MET A 932 -7.22 -21.50 25.57
CA MET A 932 -6.24 -22.39 24.96
C MET A 932 -4.80 -21.90 25.16
N ASP A 933 -3.85 -22.84 25.31
CA ASP A 933 -2.43 -22.53 25.41
C ASP A 933 -1.89 -21.89 24.11
N LYS A 934 -1.13 -20.81 24.27
CA LYS A 934 -0.50 -20.05 23.17
C LYS A 934 1.01 -20.28 23.08
N THR A 935 1.60 -20.91 24.10
CA THR A 935 3.05 -21.17 24.18
C THR A 935 3.61 -21.83 22.91
N PRO A 936 2.96 -22.85 22.32
CA PRO A 936 3.50 -23.52 21.13
C PRO A 936 3.75 -22.61 19.92
N TYR A 937 3.07 -21.48 19.83
CA TYR A 937 3.13 -20.53 18.72
C TYR A 937 4.05 -19.33 18.99
N THR A 938 4.83 -19.38 20.07
CA THR A 938 5.85 -18.37 20.39
C THR A 938 7.14 -18.62 19.61
N ILE A 939 7.88 -17.55 19.31
CA ILE A 939 9.18 -17.68 18.65
C ILE A 939 10.20 -18.48 19.49
N ASP A 940 10.14 -18.38 20.81
CA ASP A 940 11.03 -19.13 21.70
C ASP A 940 10.75 -20.63 21.63
N SER A 941 9.48 -21.04 21.65
CA SER A 941 9.10 -22.45 21.48
C SER A 941 9.49 -22.99 20.10
N PHE A 942 9.35 -22.17 19.05
CA PHE A 942 9.80 -22.51 17.72
C PHE A 942 11.31 -22.77 17.68
N ILE A 943 12.11 -21.86 18.23
CA ILE A 943 13.57 -21.99 18.26
C ILE A 943 14.00 -23.18 19.11
N GLN A 944 13.39 -23.39 20.28
CA GLN A 944 13.71 -24.53 21.14
C GLN A 944 13.45 -25.87 20.43
N LYS A 945 12.31 -26.00 19.72
CA LYS A 945 12.00 -27.19 18.92
C LYS A 945 13.00 -27.37 17.78
N LEU A 946 13.33 -26.29 17.06
CA LEU A 946 14.34 -26.33 16.01
C LEU A 946 15.71 -26.78 16.53
N LEU A 947 16.15 -26.30 17.69
CA LEU A 947 17.42 -26.69 18.30
C LEU A 947 17.42 -28.12 18.86
N SER A 948 16.25 -28.70 19.14
CA SER A 948 16.13 -30.08 19.62
C SER A 948 16.21 -31.12 18.50
N ILE A 949 16.03 -30.69 17.25
CA ILE A 949 16.18 -31.47 16.02
C ILE A 949 17.63 -31.39 15.58
#